data_AF-A0A1F5VW74-F1
#
_entry.id   AF-A0A1F5VW74-F1
#
_cell.length_a   1.000
_cell.length_b   1.000
_cell.length_c   1.000
_cell.angle_alpha   90.00
_cell.angle_beta   90.00
_cell.angle_gamma   90.00
#
_symmetry.space_group_name_H-M   'P 1'
#
loop_
_entity.id
_entity.type
_entity.pdbx_description
1 polymer ?
#
loop_
_entity_poly.entity_id
_entity_poly.type
_entity_poly.pdbx_seq_one_letter_code
_entity_poly.pdbx_strand_id
1 'polypeptide(L)'
;LLASSSYAIAGTLETIRNRLVLMKDNMLEDASLVENIIKEEDIEEEILEEFLNGKDDQMQIEEPNQHSTIIDKQKLANEIEELNRFIQWSRSIGIDTKTRALIKALEIGFAKMEEIGAAKKAVIFTESRRTQRFLLDFLESKGYAGRVITFNGTNVESSSCDIYEKWIEANKNTGRIVGSRPINMRIAIIEHFRDHADVLIATEAAAEGINLQFCSLVINYDLPWNPQRIEQRIGRCHRYGQKHDVVVINFLNERNEADRRVYELLNEKFNLFTGIFGASDEVLGSIESGVDFERRILEIYQQCRTINEIEKAFQDLRAELDESISKRLNKTRRILLEHFDEDVHARLKVNLSDAREQLDRVGKMFWKLTNFILKDNALFEDSALSFKLLHYPAPDILEGTYHMVSKENPNVPGEFLYRLSHPLGEYVIQTGKQIPVSSASVDFLISQHPVKISVIEELKGKSGWLILQHLIIDSFDREEYLLFSSIDNNGNALDQETCEKLFHCNAVMQEHVIIPHEIEERLLSDADRHTKATINKSLERNNMHFNEAREQLEKWADDLILAAEKELGDTKEQIKLFRRQARQATSIQEQHEMQEKIRDLELKKRRLRQRIFDVEDKIIEKRDKLINAIEKRMLHRTSSNKVFMIHWNVA
;
A
#
# COMPACT_ATOMS: atom_id res chain seq x y z
N LEU A 1 -4.29 -28.42 -13.55
CA LEU A 1 -3.35 -28.28 -12.42
C LEU A 1 -2.57 -27.00 -12.65
N LEU A 2 -2.80 -26.00 -11.80
CA LEU A 2 -2.31 -24.63 -11.90
C LEU A 2 -0.98 -24.42 -11.18
N ALA A 3 -0.11 -25.43 -11.21
CA ALA A 3 1.13 -25.31 -10.48
C ALA A 3 2.21 -24.70 -11.37
N SER A 4 2.99 -23.81 -10.75
CA SER A 4 4.05 -23.01 -11.35
C SER A 4 5.18 -23.83 -12.00
N SER A 5 5.36 -25.08 -11.58
CA SER A 5 6.33 -26.03 -12.11
C SER A 5 5.88 -27.49 -11.89
N SER A 6 6.53 -28.44 -12.56
CA SER A 6 6.36 -29.88 -12.29
C SER A 6 6.67 -30.23 -10.83
N TYR A 7 7.64 -29.54 -10.21
CA TYR A 7 7.98 -29.73 -8.80
C TYR A 7 6.88 -29.23 -7.87
N ALA A 8 6.23 -28.11 -8.20
CA ALA A 8 5.06 -27.62 -7.47
C ALA A 8 3.90 -28.62 -7.58
N ILE A 9 3.61 -29.15 -8.78
CA ILE A 9 2.59 -30.20 -8.99
C ILE A 9 2.91 -31.44 -8.14
N ALA A 10 4.16 -31.91 -8.16
CA ALA A 10 4.57 -33.09 -7.42
C ALA A 10 4.34 -32.91 -5.91
N GLY A 11 4.73 -31.73 -5.39
CA GLY A 11 4.51 -31.39 -3.99
C GLY A 11 3.04 -31.37 -3.59
N THR A 12 2.17 -30.70 -4.38
CA THR A 12 0.73 -30.67 -4.09
C THR A 12 0.12 -32.07 -4.10
N LEU A 13 0.49 -32.90 -5.07
CA LEU A 13 0.03 -34.30 -5.14
C LEU A 13 0.54 -35.13 -3.97
N GLU A 14 1.76 -34.88 -3.49
CA GLU A 14 2.31 -35.53 -2.28
C GLU A 14 1.53 -35.15 -1.03
N THR A 15 1.15 -33.89 -0.88
CA THR A 15 0.32 -33.40 0.23
C THR A 15 -1.05 -34.08 0.23
N ILE A 16 -1.71 -34.15 -0.93
CA ILE A 16 -2.99 -34.86 -1.10
C ILE A 16 -2.81 -36.35 -0.79
N ARG A 17 -1.78 -37.00 -1.33
CA ARG A 17 -1.49 -38.42 -1.07
C ARG A 17 -1.25 -38.68 0.42
N ASN A 18 -0.43 -37.86 1.08
CA ASN A 18 -0.09 -38.03 2.49
C ASN A 18 -1.35 -37.92 3.37
N ARG A 19 -2.25 -36.98 3.05
CA ARG A 19 -3.57 -36.89 3.70
C ARG A 19 -4.39 -38.17 3.50
N LEU A 20 -4.48 -38.69 2.28
CA LEU A 20 -5.20 -39.93 2.01
C LEU A 20 -4.55 -41.14 2.72
N VAL A 21 -3.23 -41.21 2.84
CA VAL A 21 -2.54 -42.25 3.61
C VAL A 21 -2.90 -42.17 5.09
N LEU A 22 -2.92 -40.96 5.68
CA LEU A 22 -3.35 -40.76 7.07
C LEU A 22 -4.81 -41.17 7.29
N MET A 23 -5.69 -40.89 6.33
CA MET A 23 -7.08 -41.36 6.33
C MET A 23 -7.18 -42.89 6.24
N LYS A 24 -6.31 -43.54 5.46
CA LYS A 24 -6.25 -45.01 5.34
C LYS A 24 -5.85 -45.70 6.65
N ASP A 25 -4.92 -45.10 7.37
CA ASP A 25 -4.30 -45.67 8.58
C ASP A 25 -5.07 -45.31 9.87
N ASN A 26 -6.25 -44.67 9.76
CA ASN A 26 -7.10 -44.23 10.88
C ASN A 26 -6.40 -43.30 11.89
N MET A 27 -5.39 -42.54 11.47
CA MET A 27 -4.63 -41.62 12.33
C MET A 27 -5.13 -40.15 12.24
N LEU A 28 -6.44 -39.94 12.10
CA LEU A 28 -7.04 -38.61 11.88
C LEU A 28 -7.22 -37.75 13.15
N GLU A 29 -6.79 -38.21 14.33
CA GLU A 29 -6.99 -37.47 15.59
C GLU A 29 -6.02 -36.28 15.78
N ASP A 30 -4.98 -36.15 14.95
CA ASP A 30 -3.97 -35.11 15.11
C ASP A 30 -4.19 -33.94 14.12
N ALA A 31 -5.13 -33.05 14.43
CA ALA A 31 -5.37 -31.81 13.68
C ALA A 31 -4.11 -30.93 13.55
N SER A 32 -3.16 -31.09 14.49
CA SER A 32 -1.86 -30.41 14.52
C SER A 32 -0.96 -30.76 13.32
N LEU A 33 -1.03 -32.00 12.82
CA LEU A 33 -0.20 -32.48 11.71
C LEU A 33 -0.67 -31.92 10.36
N VAL A 34 -1.98 -31.75 10.17
CA VAL A 34 -2.57 -31.15 8.96
C VAL A 34 -2.26 -29.65 8.91
N GLU A 35 -2.40 -28.93 10.03
CA GLU A 35 -1.99 -27.53 10.13
C GLU A 35 -0.49 -27.31 9.89
N ASN A 36 0.37 -28.22 10.37
CA ASN A 36 1.82 -28.10 10.18
C ASN A 36 2.24 -28.30 8.72
N ILE A 37 1.57 -29.20 7.98
CA ILE A 37 1.79 -29.37 6.54
C ILE A 37 1.34 -28.13 5.76
N ILE A 38 0.27 -27.45 6.21
CA ILE A 38 -0.26 -26.23 5.57
C ILE A 38 0.66 -25.02 5.83
N LYS A 39 1.16 -24.85 7.06
CA LYS A 39 2.04 -23.74 7.46
C LYS A 39 3.42 -23.76 6.78
N GLU A 40 3.92 -24.92 6.36
CA GLU A 40 5.21 -25.01 5.66
C GLU A 40 5.15 -24.52 4.20
N GLU A 41 3.96 -24.40 3.59
CA GLU A 41 3.83 -24.25 2.14
C GLU A 41 3.60 -22.81 1.62
N ASP A 42 3.31 -21.80 2.46
CA ASP A 42 2.89 -20.42 2.07
C ASP A 42 2.01 -20.39 0.79
N ILE A 43 1.12 -21.36 0.65
CA ILE A 43 0.03 -21.26 -0.31
C ILE A 43 -0.98 -20.33 0.36
N GLU A 44 -1.47 -19.30 -0.35
CA GLU A 44 -2.55 -18.46 0.18
C GLU A 44 -3.65 -19.39 0.73
N GLU A 45 -4.03 -19.23 2.00
CA GLU A 45 -5.08 -20.04 2.63
C GLU A 45 -6.34 -20.05 1.76
N GLU A 46 -6.65 -18.94 1.08
CA GLU A 46 -7.71 -18.81 0.08
C GLU A 46 -7.54 -19.76 -1.13
N ILE A 47 -6.35 -19.82 -1.74
CA ILE A 47 -6.09 -20.70 -2.89
C ILE A 47 -6.15 -22.17 -2.46
N LEU A 48 -5.62 -22.51 -1.28
CA LEU A 48 -5.65 -23.88 -0.77
C LEU A 48 -7.07 -24.31 -0.40
N GLU A 49 -7.86 -23.45 0.25
CA GLU A 49 -9.29 -23.69 0.52
C GLU A 49 -10.07 -23.88 -0.79
N GLU A 50 -9.81 -23.09 -1.84
CA GLU A 50 -10.42 -23.27 -3.15
C GLU A 50 -9.99 -24.57 -3.85
N PHE A 51 -8.73 -25.01 -3.70
CA PHE A 51 -8.25 -26.29 -4.22
C PHE A 51 -8.84 -27.50 -3.49
N LEU A 52 -8.98 -27.40 -2.17
CA LEU A 52 -9.60 -28.42 -1.32
C LEU A 52 -11.10 -28.54 -1.58
N ASN A 53 -11.77 -27.43 -1.91
CA ASN A 53 -13.18 -27.40 -2.28
C ASN A 53 -13.44 -27.85 -3.73
N GLY A 54 -12.40 -27.98 -4.56
CA GLY A 54 -12.49 -28.39 -5.97
C GLY A 54 -12.76 -29.88 -6.21
N LYS A 55 -12.76 -30.70 -5.16
CA LYS A 55 -13.33 -32.05 -5.11
C LYS A 55 -13.67 -32.36 -3.65
N ASP A 56 -14.78 -31.81 -3.19
CA ASP A 56 -15.71 -32.47 -2.26
C ASP A 56 -16.88 -31.49 -2.04
N ASP A 57 -18.01 -31.75 -2.69
CA ASP A 57 -19.27 -31.37 -2.09
C ASP A 57 -19.31 -32.03 -0.71
N GLN A 58 -19.35 -31.22 0.35
CA GLN A 58 -19.60 -31.60 1.73
C GLN A 58 -18.48 -32.40 2.45
N MET A 59 -17.48 -31.71 2.97
CA MET A 59 -16.93 -32.09 4.28
C MET A 59 -17.18 -30.98 5.29
N GLN A 60 -18.25 -31.18 6.07
CA GLN A 60 -18.49 -30.46 7.32
C GLN A 60 -17.34 -30.78 8.28
N ILE A 61 -16.79 -29.74 8.92
CA ILE A 61 -16.08 -29.90 10.19
C ILE A 61 -17.19 -30.23 11.21
N GLU A 62 -17.47 -31.53 11.39
CA GLU A 62 -18.28 -32.02 12.50
C GLU A 62 -17.38 -32.23 13.73
N GLU A 63 -17.82 -31.70 14.88
CA GLU A 63 -17.40 -32.24 16.18
C GLU A 63 -17.78 -33.74 16.26
N PRO A 64 -17.01 -34.56 17.00
CA PRO A 64 -17.01 -36.00 16.86
C PRO A 64 -18.32 -36.61 17.37
N ASN A 65 -19.24 -36.89 16.45
CA ASN A 65 -20.39 -37.75 16.71
C ASN A 65 -20.31 -39.03 15.88
N GLN A 66 -20.56 -40.12 16.59
CA GLN A 66 -20.37 -41.51 16.19
C GLN A 66 -21.32 -41.93 15.06
N HIS A 67 -20.96 -41.71 13.80
CA HIS A 67 -21.45 -42.52 12.68
C HIS A 67 -20.33 -42.79 11.68
N SER A 68 -19.80 -44.00 11.74
CA SER A 68 -18.79 -44.52 10.82
C SER A 68 -19.31 -44.51 9.37
N THR A 69 -18.91 -43.52 8.58
CA THR A 69 -18.85 -43.67 7.13
C THR A 69 -17.89 -44.81 6.85
N ILE A 70 -18.39 -45.88 6.24
CA ILE A 70 -17.55 -47.03 5.85
C ILE A 70 -16.66 -46.53 4.72
N ILE A 71 -15.46 -46.05 5.04
CA ILE A 71 -14.45 -45.67 4.07
C ILE A 71 -14.11 -46.92 3.25
N ASP A 72 -14.37 -46.88 1.95
CA ASP A 72 -13.98 -47.94 1.02
C ASP A 72 -12.46 -47.90 0.85
N LYS A 73 -11.78 -48.70 1.68
CA LYS A 73 -10.31 -48.82 1.71
C LYS A 73 -9.73 -49.21 0.36
N GLN A 74 -10.51 -49.84 -0.52
CA GLN A 74 -10.07 -50.29 -1.82
C GLN A 74 -10.06 -49.15 -2.84
N LYS A 75 -11.09 -48.29 -2.86
CA LYS A 75 -11.10 -47.07 -3.67
C LYS A 75 -10.01 -46.09 -3.24
N LEU A 76 -9.85 -45.90 -1.93
CA LEU A 76 -8.83 -45.01 -1.38
C LEU A 76 -7.41 -45.51 -1.68
N ALA A 77 -7.18 -46.83 -1.66
CA ALA A 77 -5.91 -47.42 -2.09
C ALA A 77 -5.61 -47.19 -3.59
N ASN A 78 -6.63 -47.31 -4.44
CA ASN A 78 -6.48 -47.06 -5.88
C ASN A 78 -6.15 -45.59 -6.17
N GLU A 79 -6.80 -44.65 -5.47
CA GLU A 79 -6.53 -43.21 -5.60
C GLU A 79 -5.11 -42.85 -5.13
N ILE A 80 -4.64 -43.44 -4.03
CA ILE A 80 -3.25 -43.29 -3.57
C ILE A 80 -2.26 -43.83 -4.62
N GLU A 81 -2.57 -44.95 -5.29
CA GLU A 81 -1.71 -45.48 -6.36
C GLU A 81 -1.68 -44.54 -7.58
N GLU A 82 -2.84 -44.00 -7.97
CA GLU A 82 -2.95 -43.04 -9.07
C GLU A 82 -2.15 -41.75 -8.79
N LEU A 83 -2.28 -41.18 -7.58
CA LEU A 83 -1.49 -40.03 -7.15
C LEU A 83 0.01 -40.34 -7.17
N ASN A 84 0.43 -41.52 -6.71
CA ASN A 84 1.84 -41.93 -6.77
C ASN A 84 2.37 -41.98 -8.20
N ARG A 85 1.57 -42.46 -9.17
CA ARG A 85 1.95 -42.44 -10.59
C ARG A 85 2.12 -41.01 -11.09
N PHE A 86 1.19 -40.10 -10.76
CA PHE A 86 1.31 -38.70 -11.16
C PHE A 86 2.50 -37.98 -10.51
N ILE A 87 2.80 -38.26 -9.24
CA ILE A 87 4.00 -37.74 -8.55
C ILE A 87 5.27 -38.21 -9.27
N GLN A 88 5.36 -39.51 -9.58
CA GLN A 88 6.51 -40.06 -10.31
C GLN A 88 6.65 -39.44 -11.68
N TRP A 89 5.55 -39.28 -12.42
CA TRP A 89 5.57 -38.63 -13.73
C TRP A 89 6.02 -37.17 -13.61
N SER A 90 5.47 -36.43 -12.65
CA SER A 90 5.82 -35.03 -12.44
C SER A 90 7.30 -34.86 -12.09
N ARG A 91 7.84 -35.71 -11.21
CA ARG A 91 9.28 -35.70 -10.86
C ARG A 91 10.18 -36.18 -12.00
N SER A 92 9.67 -37.00 -12.92
CA SER A 92 10.42 -37.43 -14.12
C SER A 92 10.62 -36.29 -15.12
N ILE A 93 9.81 -35.23 -15.04
CA ILE A 93 9.98 -33.99 -15.80
C ILE A 93 11.05 -33.15 -15.11
N GLY A 94 12.32 -33.46 -15.40
CA GLY A 94 13.47 -32.85 -14.75
C GLY A 94 13.62 -31.34 -15.02
N ILE A 95 13.89 -30.95 -16.27
CA ILE A 95 13.99 -29.55 -16.68
C ILE A 95 12.87 -29.27 -17.68
N ASP A 96 11.89 -28.47 -17.27
CA ASP A 96 10.79 -28.09 -18.14
C ASP A 96 11.20 -27.01 -19.18
N THR A 97 10.33 -26.76 -20.16
CA THR A 97 10.58 -25.79 -21.24
C THR A 97 10.65 -24.35 -20.72
N LYS A 98 9.93 -24.07 -19.63
CA LYS A 98 9.80 -22.74 -19.01
C LYS A 98 11.10 -22.34 -18.27
N THR A 99 11.68 -23.29 -17.56
CA THR A 99 12.97 -23.20 -16.89
C THR A 99 14.11 -22.96 -17.89
N ARG A 100 14.06 -23.62 -19.06
CA ARG A 100 15.00 -23.33 -20.17
C ARG A 100 14.79 -21.94 -20.76
N ALA A 101 13.54 -21.51 -20.91
CA ALA A 101 13.22 -20.16 -21.38
C ALA A 101 13.69 -19.08 -20.39
N LEU A 102 13.76 -19.37 -19.07
CA LEU A 102 14.25 -18.45 -18.05
C LEU A 102 15.67 -17.96 -18.30
N ILE A 103 16.59 -18.85 -18.69
CA ILE A 103 17.96 -18.45 -19.01
C ILE A 103 17.98 -17.47 -20.17
N LYS A 104 17.24 -17.79 -21.23
CA LYS A 104 17.12 -16.91 -22.40
C LYS A 104 16.48 -15.57 -22.04
N ALA A 105 15.48 -15.57 -21.16
CA ALA A 105 14.82 -14.36 -20.67
C ALA A 105 15.78 -13.47 -19.87
N LEU A 106 16.60 -14.06 -19.00
CA LEU A 106 17.64 -13.34 -18.26
C LEU A 106 18.71 -12.78 -19.20
N GLU A 107 19.17 -13.55 -20.19
CA GLU A 107 20.13 -13.08 -21.19
C GLU A 107 19.60 -11.89 -22.00
N ILE A 108 18.38 -12.00 -22.53
CA ILE A 108 17.73 -10.91 -23.29
C ILE A 108 17.49 -9.70 -22.39
N GLY A 109 16.98 -9.93 -21.18
CA GLY A 109 16.68 -8.87 -20.22
C GLY A 109 17.94 -8.10 -19.81
N PHE A 110 19.01 -8.80 -19.43
CA PHE A 110 20.28 -8.16 -19.05
C PHE A 110 21.00 -7.47 -20.22
N ALA A 111 20.89 -8.01 -21.44
CA ALA A 111 21.38 -7.31 -22.63
C ALA A 111 20.61 -5.99 -22.83
N LYS A 112 19.29 -5.99 -22.60
CA LYS A 112 18.49 -4.76 -22.67
C LYS A 112 18.83 -3.77 -21.56
N MET A 113 19.10 -4.26 -20.35
CA MET A 113 19.56 -3.41 -19.23
C MET A 113 20.88 -2.71 -19.57
N GLU A 114 21.81 -3.42 -20.22
CA GLU A 114 23.09 -2.86 -20.66
C GLU A 114 22.91 -1.81 -21.76
N GLU A 115 21.97 -2.01 -22.70
CA GLU A 115 21.63 -1.03 -23.74
C GLU A 115 21.08 0.28 -23.16
N ILE A 116 20.24 0.19 -22.13
CA ILE A 116 19.62 1.36 -21.49
C ILE A 116 20.47 1.98 -20.36
N GLY A 117 21.63 1.39 -20.04
CA GLY A 117 22.49 1.85 -18.94
C GLY A 117 21.98 1.52 -17.54
N ALA A 118 21.01 0.61 -17.42
CA ALA A 118 20.46 0.15 -16.14
C ALA A 118 21.35 -0.89 -15.45
N ALA A 119 21.20 -1.02 -14.13
CA ALA A 119 21.86 -2.08 -13.38
C ALA A 119 21.32 -3.46 -13.81
N LYS A 120 22.22 -4.46 -13.92
CA LYS A 120 21.86 -5.85 -14.24
C LYS A 120 21.22 -6.53 -13.03
N LYS A 121 20.00 -6.14 -12.71
CA LYS A 121 19.19 -6.66 -11.60
C LYS A 121 17.86 -7.17 -12.13
N ALA A 122 17.51 -8.39 -11.76
CA ALA A 122 16.25 -9.03 -12.16
C ALA A 122 15.46 -9.48 -10.94
N VAL A 123 14.16 -9.21 -10.92
CA VAL A 123 13.23 -9.84 -9.99
C VAL A 123 12.37 -10.87 -10.72
N ILE A 124 12.34 -12.09 -10.18
CA ILE A 124 11.53 -13.20 -10.69
C ILE A 124 10.40 -13.45 -9.69
N PHE A 125 9.16 -13.34 -10.16
CA PHE A 125 7.98 -13.64 -9.36
C PHE A 125 7.46 -15.04 -9.65
N THR A 126 7.19 -15.80 -8.58
CA THR A 126 6.51 -17.10 -8.62
C THR A 126 5.55 -17.24 -7.46
N GLU A 127 4.47 -17.98 -7.65
CA GLU A 127 3.47 -18.22 -6.59
C GLU A 127 3.93 -19.30 -5.60
N SER A 128 4.88 -20.18 -5.97
CA SER A 128 5.26 -21.32 -5.14
C SER A 128 6.68 -21.23 -4.60
N ARG A 129 6.83 -21.46 -3.28
CA ARG A 129 8.14 -21.63 -2.63
C ARG A 129 8.91 -22.84 -3.15
N ARG A 130 8.22 -23.90 -3.58
CA ARG A 130 8.86 -25.09 -4.19
C ARG A 130 9.51 -24.72 -5.52
N THR A 131 8.78 -23.96 -6.35
CA THR A 131 9.32 -23.42 -7.60
C THR A 131 10.45 -22.44 -7.33
N GLN A 132 10.32 -21.55 -6.33
CA GLN A 132 11.41 -20.65 -5.93
C GLN A 132 12.70 -21.42 -5.58
N ARG A 133 12.62 -22.47 -4.75
CA ARG A 133 13.78 -23.28 -4.37
C ARG A 133 14.38 -24.02 -5.57
N PHE A 134 13.53 -24.63 -6.41
CA PHE A 134 13.99 -25.27 -7.64
C PHE A 134 14.69 -24.29 -8.59
N LEU A 135 14.15 -23.09 -8.76
CA LEU A 135 14.74 -22.06 -9.60
C LEU A 135 16.07 -21.54 -9.03
N LEU A 136 16.20 -21.43 -7.71
CA LEU A 136 17.46 -21.12 -7.04
C LEU A 136 18.52 -22.16 -7.43
N ASP A 137 18.28 -23.44 -7.13
CA ASP A 137 19.21 -24.54 -7.42
C ASP A 137 19.58 -24.60 -8.91
N PHE A 138 18.58 -24.41 -9.78
CA PHE A 138 18.77 -24.42 -11.22
C PHE A 138 19.65 -23.26 -11.69
N LEU A 139 19.37 -22.03 -11.27
CA LEU A 139 20.15 -20.85 -11.68
C LEU A 139 21.58 -20.92 -11.13
N GLU A 140 21.77 -21.39 -9.90
CA GLU A 140 23.11 -21.61 -9.34
C GLU A 140 23.91 -22.60 -10.19
N SER A 141 23.30 -23.70 -10.64
CA SER A 141 23.93 -24.69 -11.52
C SER A 141 24.26 -24.15 -12.93
N LYS A 142 23.67 -23.03 -13.33
CA LYS A 142 23.82 -22.41 -14.67
C LYS A 142 24.68 -21.15 -14.67
N GLY A 143 25.46 -20.93 -13.61
CA GLY A 143 26.47 -19.87 -13.55
C GLY A 143 26.07 -18.63 -12.75
N TYR A 144 24.91 -18.66 -12.07
CA TYR A 144 24.50 -17.61 -11.14
C TYR A 144 24.81 -17.97 -9.67
N ALA A 145 25.70 -18.94 -9.42
CA ALA A 145 26.09 -19.36 -8.07
C ALA A 145 26.48 -18.16 -7.19
N GLY A 146 25.84 -18.04 -6.01
CA GLY A 146 26.06 -16.93 -5.07
C GLY A 146 25.55 -15.56 -5.53
N ARG A 147 24.85 -15.48 -6.68
CA ARG A 147 24.28 -14.25 -7.26
C ARG A 147 22.76 -14.28 -7.33
N VAL A 148 22.14 -15.33 -6.80
CA VAL A 148 20.69 -15.49 -6.69
C VAL A 148 20.32 -15.52 -5.22
N ILE A 149 19.25 -14.82 -4.87
CA ILE A 149 18.69 -14.83 -3.52
C ILE A 149 17.18 -15.03 -3.57
N THR A 150 16.64 -15.53 -2.47
CA THR A 150 15.22 -15.82 -2.30
C THR A 150 14.60 -14.86 -1.30
N PHE A 151 13.31 -14.59 -1.50
CA PHE A 151 12.53 -13.77 -0.59
C PHE A 151 11.11 -14.32 -0.50
N ASN A 152 10.71 -14.76 0.70
CA ASN A 152 9.40 -15.37 0.97
C ASN A 152 8.86 -14.95 2.35
N GLY A 153 7.65 -15.39 2.72
CA GLY A 153 6.96 -14.91 3.93
C GLY A 153 7.68 -15.25 5.23
N THR A 154 8.43 -16.36 5.23
CA THR A 154 9.10 -16.89 6.43
C THR A 154 10.61 -16.59 6.47
N ASN A 155 11.28 -16.45 5.32
CA ASN A 155 12.72 -16.16 5.16
C ASN A 155 13.65 -17.00 6.06
N VAL A 156 13.31 -18.28 6.27
CA VAL A 156 14.03 -19.18 7.20
C VAL A 156 15.22 -19.89 6.52
N GLU A 157 15.48 -19.63 5.25
CA GLU A 157 16.63 -20.23 4.56
C GLU A 157 17.97 -19.80 5.20
N SER A 158 18.93 -20.73 5.24
CA SER A 158 20.26 -20.50 5.84
C SER A 158 20.95 -19.29 5.21
N SER A 159 20.84 -19.13 3.89
CA SER A 159 21.39 -17.98 3.15
C SER A 159 20.81 -16.64 3.62
N SER A 160 19.50 -16.58 3.86
CA SER A 160 18.82 -15.37 4.36
C SER A 160 19.22 -15.03 5.79
N CYS A 161 19.42 -16.05 6.63
CA CYS A 161 19.92 -15.87 7.99
C CYS A 161 21.37 -15.35 7.98
N ASP A 162 22.25 -15.88 7.13
CA ASP A 162 23.63 -15.41 6.98
C ASP A 162 23.71 -13.95 6.51
N ILE A 163 22.83 -13.56 5.57
CA ILE A 163 22.70 -12.17 5.11
C ILE A 163 22.29 -11.25 6.26
N TYR A 164 21.31 -11.69 7.06
CA TYR A 164 20.80 -10.93 8.19
C TYR A 164 21.85 -10.72 9.29
N GLU A 165 22.60 -11.77 9.66
CA GLU A 165 23.64 -11.68 10.68
C GLU A 165 24.76 -10.70 10.27
N LYS A 166 25.24 -10.80 9.03
CA LYS A 166 26.22 -9.86 8.46
C LYS A 166 25.69 -8.43 8.45
N TRP A 167 24.42 -8.24 8.08
CA TRP A 167 23.81 -6.92 8.03
C TRP A 167 23.68 -6.29 9.42
N ILE A 168 23.25 -7.07 10.42
CA ILE A 168 23.18 -6.60 11.81
C ILE A 168 24.57 -6.19 12.29
N GLU A 169 25.58 -7.03 12.06
CA GLU A 169 26.95 -6.73 12.48
C GLU A 169 27.50 -5.43 11.86
N ALA A 170 27.27 -5.22 10.57
CA ALA A 170 27.67 -3.99 9.87
C ALA A 170 26.92 -2.74 10.36
N ASN A 171 25.70 -2.88 10.90
CA ASN A 171 24.83 -1.77 11.27
C ASN A 171 24.66 -1.56 12.79
N LYS A 172 25.44 -2.27 13.64
CA LYS A 172 25.38 -2.15 15.11
C LYS A 172 25.51 -0.71 15.60
N ASN A 173 26.31 0.11 14.91
CA ASN A 173 26.66 1.47 15.34
C ASN A 173 26.03 2.58 14.48
N THR A 174 25.14 2.23 13.53
CA THR A 174 24.60 3.19 12.55
C THR A 174 23.19 3.67 12.87
N GLY A 175 22.55 3.14 13.93
CA GLY A 175 21.16 3.45 14.30
C GLY A 175 20.12 2.94 13.29
N ARG A 176 20.53 2.16 12.27
CA ARG A 176 19.65 1.65 11.21
C ARG A 176 18.86 0.41 11.63
N ILE A 177 19.21 -0.21 12.75
CA ILE A 177 18.54 -1.40 13.28
C ILE A 177 17.22 -0.97 13.94
N VAL A 178 16.11 -1.45 13.39
CA VAL A 178 14.75 -1.22 13.93
C VAL A 178 14.44 -2.29 14.99
N GLY A 179 13.56 -2.02 15.95
CA GLY A 179 13.21 -2.97 17.03
C GLY A 179 12.51 -4.28 16.60
N SER A 180 12.26 -4.50 15.31
CA SER A 180 11.54 -5.66 14.79
C SER A 180 12.43 -6.50 13.86
N ARG A 181 12.69 -7.76 14.26
CA ARG A 181 13.51 -8.71 13.49
C ARG A 181 12.96 -8.96 12.07
N PRO A 182 11.65 -9.18 11.84
CA PRO A 182 11.10 -9.32 10.49
C PRO A 182 11.38 -8.12 9.58
N ILE A 183 11.30 -6.90 10.12
CA ILE A 183 11.56 -5.67 9.33
C ILE A 183 13.04 -5.60 8.94
N ASN A 184 13.93 -5.82 9.90
CA ASN A 184 15.37 -5.81 9.63
C ASN A 184 15.80 -6.91 8.65
N MET A 185 15.18 -8.11 8.72
CA MET A 185 15.41 -9.19 7.76
C MET A 185 15.05 -8.75 6.33
N ARG A 186 13.89 -8.13 6.14
CA ARG A 186 13.46 -7.60 4.83
C ARG A 186 14.45 -6.56 4.30
N ILE A 187 14.88 -5.61 5.14
CA ILE A 187 15.86 -4.59 4.77
C ILE A 187 17.18 -5.23 4.35
N ALA A 188 17.68 -6.18 5.15
CA ALA A 188 18.94 -6.89 4.89
C ALA A 188 18.92 -7.61 3.53
N ILE A 189 17.84 -8.34 3.22
CA ILE A 189 17.71 -9.06 1.94
C ILE A 189 17.64 -8.07 0.76
N ILE A 190 16.88 -6.98 0.87
CA ILE A 190 16.75 -5.98 -0.21
C ILE A 190 18.07 -5.22 -0.45
N GLU A 191 18.80 -4.87 0.61
CA GLU A 191 20.12 -4.23 0.47
C GLU A 191 21.14 -5.21 -0.10
N HIS A 192 21.13 -6.46 0.35
CA HIS A 192 21.98 -7.50 -0.24
C HIS A 192 21.66 -7.74 -1.71
N PHE A 193 20.39 -7.72 -2.10
CA PHE A 193 19.98 -7.77 -3.51
C PHE A 193 20.60 -6.63 -4.31
N ARG A 194 20.46 -5.40 -3.80
CA ARG A 194 20.96 -4.21 -4.48
C ARG A 194 22.46 -4.28 -4.72
N ASP A 195 23.21 -4.68 -3.69
CA ASP A 195 24.65 -4.49 -3.68
C ASP A 195 25.44 -5.74 -4.12
N HIS A 196 24.90 -6.95 -3.90
CA HIS A 196 25.68 -8.19 -3.99
C HIS A 196 25.06 -9.29 -4.87
N ALA A 197 23.77 -9.24 -5.22
CA ALA A 197 23.11 -10.29 -6.01
C ALA A 197 22.48 -9.77 -7.32
N ASP A 198 22.47 -10.58 -8.38
CA ASP A 198 21.96 -10.19 -9.70
C ASP A 198 20.47 -10.53 -9.85
N VAL A 199 20.00 -11.57 -9.16
CA VAL A 199 18.63 -12.09 -9.29
C VAL A 199 17.97 -12.27 -7.92
N LEU A 200 16.77 -11.75 -7.79
CA LEU A 200 15.88 -11.96 -6.65
C LEU A 200 14.70 -12.83 -7.10
N ILE A 201 14.51 -13.98 -6.46
CA ILE A 201 13.30 -14.80 -6.66
C ILE A 201 12.35 -14.53 -5.51
N ALA A 202 11.17 -13.96 -5.77
CA ALA A 202 10.22 -13.54 -4.76
C ALA A 202 8.87 -14.26 -4.89
N THR A 203 8.25 -14.58 -3.75
CA THR A 203 6.84 -14.98 -3.68
C THR A 203 5.92 -13.78 -3.47
N GLU A 204 4.65 -13.93 -3.84
CA GLU A 204 3.64 -12.85 -3.79
C GLU A 204 3.51 -12.25 -2.38
N ALA A 205 3.26 -13.10 -1.38
CA ALA A 205 3.07 -12.69 0.02
C ALA A 205 4.26 -11.94 0.63
N ALA A 206 5.47 -12.14 0.10
CA ALA A 206 6.67 -11.49 0.62
C ALA A 206 6.95 -10.15 -0.06
N ALA A 207 6.66 -10.05 -1.36
CA ALA A 207 6.98 -8.89 -2.17
C ALA A 207 5.99 -7.72 -2.03
N GLU A 208 4.95 -7.88 -1.21
CA GLU A 208 4.08 -6.76 -0.91
C GLU A 208 4.80 -5.69 -0.08
N GLY A 209 4.65 -4.42 -0.48
CA GLY A 209 5.19 -3.27 0.25
C GLY A 209 6.70 -3.01 0.08
N ILE A 210 7.44 -3.83 -0.69
CA ILE A 210 8.88 -3.59 -0.90
C ILE A 210 9.15 -2.54 -1.99
N ASN A 211 10.30 -1.88 -1.89
CA ASN A 211 10.79 -0.91 -2.88
C ASN A 211 11.99 -1.50 -3.65
N LEU A 212 11.79 -1.78 -4.93
CA LEU A 212 12.78 -2.33 -5.85
C LEU A 212 13.10 -1.37 -7.02
N GLN A 213 12.96 -0.05 -6.82
CA GLN A 213 13.23 0.99 -7.84
C GLN A 213 14.61 0.93 -8.52
N PHE A 214 15.58 0.22 -7.93
CA PHE A 214 16.89 0.00 -8.53
C PHE A 214 16.94 -1.19 -9.51
N CYS A 215 15.87 -1.97 -9.58
CA CYS A 215 15.68 -3.10 -10.47
C CYS A 215 14.85 -2.65 -11.69
N SER A 216 15.31 -2.99 -12.88
CA SER A 216 14.67 -2.58 -14.13
C SER A 216 14.22 -3.76 -14.99
N LEU A 217 14.38 -5.00 -14.49
CA LEU A 217 13.89 -6.21 -15.13
C LEU A 217 12.96 -6.99 -14.19
N VAL A 218 11.72 -7.17 -14.62
CA VAL A 218 10.69 -7.98 -13.94
C VAL A 218 10.38 -9.19 -14.79
N ILE A 219 10.47 -10.39 -14.21
CA ILE A 219 10.12 -11.64 -14.86
C ILE A 219 8.96 -12.26 -14.07
N ASN A 220 7.79 -12.33 -14.68
CA ASN A 220 6.69 -13.12 -14.16
C ASN A 220 6.86 -14.56 -14.63
N TYR A 221 7.44 -15.39 -13.76
CA TYR A 221 7.53 -16.82 -14.03
C TYR A 221 6.11 -17.39 -14.11
N ASP A 222 5.25 -17.03 -13.17
CA ASP A 222 3.82 -17.34 -13.22
C ASP A 222 3.06 -16.03 -13.42
N LEU A 223 2.29 -15.95 -14.51
CA LEU A 223 1.46 -14.77 -14.81
C LEU A 223 0.19 -14.85 -13.96
N PRO A 224 0.01 -13.96 -12.97
CA PRO A 224 -1.21 -13.96 -12.17
C PRO A 224 -2.36 -13.50 -13.05
N TRP A 225 -3.52 -14.10 -12.85
CA TRP A 225 -4.67 -13.80 -13.68
C TRP A 225 -5.33 -12.48 -13.29
N ASN A 226 -5.15 -12.01 -12.05
CA ASN A 226 -5.58 -10.68 -11.67
C ASN A 226 -4.65 -9.59 -12.27
N PRO A 227 -5.15 -8.70 -13.15
CA PRO A 227 -4.35 -7.60 -13.72
C PRO A 227 -3.74 -6.69 -12.65
N GLN A 228 -4.45 -6.48 -11.54
CA GLN A 228 -3.97 -5.65 -10.44
C GLN A 228 -2.72 -6.25 -9.78
N ARG A 229 -2.63 -7.57 -9.64
CA ARG A 229 -1.44 -8.24 -9.11
C ARG A 229 -0.23 -8.01 -10.03
N ILE A 230 -0.43 -8.06 -11.35
CA ILE A 230 0.62 -7.74 -12.32
C ILE A 230 1.09 -6.28 -12.17
N GLU A 231 0.16 -5.32 -12.13
CA GLU A 231 0.50 -3.91 -11.93
C GLU A 231 1.24 -3.67 -10.61
N GLN A 232 0.80 -4.31 -9.53
CA GLN A 232 1.47 -4.21 -8.24
C GLN A 232 2.90 -4.73 -8.29
N ARG A 233 3.18 -5.84 -9.01
CA ARG A 233 4.53 -6.37 -9.22
C ARG A 233 5.39 -5.39 -10.00
N ILE A 234 4.85 -4.82 -11.09
CA ILE A 234 5.55 -3.82 -11.91
C ILE A 234 5.83 -2.57 -11.07
N GLY A 235 4.85 -2.09 -10.30
CA GLY A 235 4.94 -0.92 -9.41
C GLY A 235 5.89 -1.09 -8.22
N ARG A 236 6.45 -2.28 -7.96
CA ARG A 236 7.58 -2.44 -7.02
C ARG A 236 8.88 -1.89 -7.60
N CYS A 237 9.03 -1.99 -8.92
CA CYS A 237 10.15 -1.44 -9.66
C CYS A 237 9.77 -0.06 -10.19
N HIS A 238 8.76 0.01 -11.06
CA HIS A 238 8.31 1.20 -11.78
C HIS A 238 7.60 2.19 -10.85
N ARG A 239 8.35 3.17 -10.34
CA ARG A 239 7.83 4.28 -9.52
C ARG A 239 8.39 5.61 -9.98
N TYR A 240 7.72 6.70 -9.58
CA TYR A 240 8.16 8.06 -9.86
C TYR A 240 9.62 8.30 -9.43
N GLY A 241 10.47 8.71 -10.37
CA GLY A 241 11.90 8.96 -10.15
C GLY A 241 12.83 7.83 -10.61
N GLN A 242 12.31 6.73 -11.17
CA GLN A 242 13.14 5.73 -11.82
C GLN A 242 13.77 6.30 -13.11
N LYS A 243 15.08 6.07 -13.28
CA LYS A 243 15.87 6.66 -14.38
C LYS A 243 15.77 5.88 -15.71
N HIS A 244 15.37 4.61 -15.66
CA HIS A 244 15.31 3.70 -16.79
C HIS A 244 13.96 3.00 -16.84
N ASP A 245 13.46 2.68 -18.02
CA ASP A 245 12.21 1.95 -18.17
C ASP A 245 12.31 0.53 -17.59
N VAL A 246 11.21 0.03 -17.00
CA VAL A 246 11.13 -1.35 -16.52
C VAL A 246 10.77 -2.27 -17.69
N VAL A 247 11.61 -3.26 -17.94
CA VAL A 247 11.33 -4.34 -18.88
C VAL A 247 10.61 -5.46 -18.14
N VAL A 248 9.44 -5.84 -18.65
CA VAL A 248 8.60 -6.92 -18.08
C VAL A 248 8.58 -8.10 -19.04
N ILE A 249 8.91 -9.30 -18.54
CA ILE A 249 8.85 -10.55 -19.30
C ILE A 249 7.83 -11.47 -18.64
N ASN A 250 6.81 -11.86 -19.41
CA ASN A 250 5.75 -12.76 -18.95
C ASN A 250 5.90 -14.13 -19.60
N PHE A 251 5.86 -15.20 -18.81
CA PHE A 251 5.88 -16.56 -19.33
C PHE A 251 4.46 -17.08 -19.57
N LEU A 252 4.26 -17.63 -20.78
CA LEU A 252 2.99 -18.15 -21.23
C LEU A 252 3.19 -19.52 -21.89
N ASN A 253 2.26 -20.45 -21.67
CA ASN A 253 2.25 -21.73 -22.37
C ASN A 253 1.37 -21.65 -23.63
N GLU A 254 1.98 -21.50 -24.79
CA GLU A 254 1.27 -21.38 -26.08
C GLU A 254 0.45 -22.62 -26.46
N ARG A 255 0.71 -23.78 -25.85
CA ARG A 255 -0.05 -25.01 -26.11
C ARG A 255 -1.37 -25.08 -25.34
N ASN A 256 -1.58 -24.17 -24.39
CA ASN A 256 -2.80 -24.10 -23.59
C ASN A 256 -3.64 -22.92 -24.09
N GLU A 257 -4.74 -23.23 -24.79
CA GLU A 257 -5.68 -22.21 -25.31
C GLU A 257 -6.27 -21.33 -24.20
N ALA A 258 -6.47 -21.87 -23.00
CA ALA A 258 -6.98 -21.09 -21.88
C ALA A 258 -5.94 -20.07 -21.38
N ASP A 259 -4.65 -20.43 -21.32
CA ASP A 259 -3.58 -19.47 -20.95
C ASP A 259 -3.50 -18.34 -21.99
N ARG A 260 -3.56 -18.69 -23.28
CA ARG A 260 -3.59 -17.72 -24.36
C ARG A 260 -4.76 -16.76 -24.24
N ARG A 261 -5.96 -17.27 -23.93
CA ARG A 261 -7.16 -16.45 -23.82
C ARG A 261 -7.15 -15.54 -22.59
N VAL A 262 -6.61 -16.02 -21.47
CA VAL A 262 -6.36 -15.19 -20.28
C VAL A 262 -5.40 -14.06 -20.61
N TYR A 263 -4.29 -14.35 -21.31
CA TYR A 263 -3.34 -13.33 -21.73
C TYR A 263 -3.97 -12.28 -22.66
N GLU A 264 -4.75 -12.70 -23.64
CA GLU A 264 -5.45 -11.78 -24.55
C GLU A 264 -6.40 -10.84 -23.79
N LEU A 265 -7.17 -11.38 -22.85
CA LEU A 265 -8.09 -10.60 -22.00
C LEU A 265 -7.33 -9.64 -21.08
N LEU A 266 -6.24 -10.09 -20.45
CA LEU A 266 -5.35 -9.24 -19.66
C LEU A 266 -4.78 -8.08 -20.51
N ASN A 267 -4.27 -8.39 -21.70
CA ASN A 267 -3.65 -7.41 -22.60
C ASN A 267 -4.65 -6.38 -23.16
N GLU A 268 -5.87 -6.80 -23.53
CA GLU A 268 -6.94 -5.88 -23.91
C GLU A 268 -7.30 -4.92 -22.76
N LYS A 269 -7.36 -5.43 -21.53
CA LYS A 269 -7.60 -4.62 -20.35
C LYS A 269 -6.46 -3.64 -20.06
N PHE A 270 -5.19 -4.07 -20.07
CA PHE A 270 -4.05 -3.15 -19.94
C PHE A 270 -4.13 -1.99 -20.93
N ASN A 271 -4.47 -2.28 -22.19
CA ASN A 271 -4.60 -1.27 -23.24
C ASN A 271 -5.77 -0.29 -23.00
N LEU A 272 -6.91 -0.76 -22.49
CA LEU A 272 -8.06 0.08 -22.08
C LEU A 272 -7.69 1.05 -20.94
N PHE A 273 -6.75 0.68 -20.08
CA PHE A 273 -6.34 1.50 -18.93
C PHE A 273 -5.16 2.45 -19.23
N THR A 274 -4.24 2.11 -20.14
CA THR A 274 -3.19 3.03 -20.60
C THR A 274 -3.71 4.29 -21.29
N GLY A 275 -4.92 4.25 -21.84
CA GLY A 275 -5.54 5.39 -22.54
C GLY A 275 -6.02 6.53 -21.63
N ILE A 276 -6.11 6.31 -20.32
CA ILE A 276 -6.65 7.28 -19.36
C ILE A 276 -5.61 7.51 -18.25
N PHE A 277 -4.85 8.60 -18.38
CA PHE A 277 -3.80 9.04 -17.46
C PHE A 277 -4.09 8.74 -15.98
N GLY A 278 -3.26 7.92 -15.33
CA GLY A 278 -3.14 7.82 -13.87
C GLY A 278 -4.36 7.30 -13.10
N ALA A 279 -5.46 6.96 -13.76
CA ALA A 279 -6.66 6.40 -13.14
C ALA A 279 -6.60 4.87 -12.97
N SER A 280 -5.50 4.21 -13.40
CA SER A 280 -5.41 2.75 -13.35
C SER A 280 -5.53 2.22 -11.92
N ASP A 281 -4.90 2.85 -10.92
CA ASP A 281 -4.89 2.32 -9.56
C ASP A 281 -6.26 2.39 -8.86
N GLU A 282 -7.01 3.48 -9.02
CA GLU A 282 -8.37 3.63 -8.43
C GLU A 282 -9.43 2.81 -9.16
N VAL A 283 -9.30 2.68 -10.49
CA VAL A 283 -10.20 1.86 -11.29
C VAL A 283 -9.90 0.37 -11.09
N LEU A 284 -8.63 -0.04 -10.98
CA LEU A 284 -8.24 -1.43 -10.71
C LEU A 284 -8.59 -1.86 -9.28
N GLY A 285 -8.38 -1.00 -8.28
CA GLY A 285 -8.70 -1.33 -6.87
C GLY A 285 -10.19 -1.49 -6.58
N SER A 286 -11.07 -1.08 -7.51
CA SER A 286 -12.53 -1.16 -7.38
C SER A 286 -13.19 -2.13 -8.36
N ILE A 287 -12.46 -2.65 -9.36
CA ILE A 287 -12.94 -3.71 -10.27
C ILE A 287 -12.68 -5.06 -9.60
N GLU A 288 -13.69 -5.50 -8.85
CA GLU A 288 -13.82 -6.82 -8.23
C GLU A 288 -12.72 -7.14 -7.20
N SER A 289 -13.12 -7.68 -6.04
CA SER A 289 -12.15 -8.35 -5.17
C SER A 289 -11.39 -9.34 -6.04
N GLY A 290 -10.06 -9.25 -6.11
CA GLY A 290 -9.21 -10.05 -7.01
C GLY A 290 -9.53 -11.56 -7.01
N VAL A 291 -10.14 -12.03 -5.93
CA VAL A 291 -10.68 -13.38 -5.71
C VAL A 291 -11.79 -13.77 -6.71
N ASP A 292 -12.74 -12.89 -7.07
CA ASP A 292 -13.88 -13.28 -7.93
C ASP A 292 -13.46 -13.55 -9.39
N PHE A 293 -12.51 -12.77 -9.91
CA PHE A 293 -12.00 -12.94 -11.27
C PHE A 293 -11.16 -14.21 -11.41
N GLU A 294 -10.27 -14.45 -10.45
CA GLU A 294 -9.44 -15.66 -10.41
C GLU A 294 -10.30 -16.92 -10.24
N ARG A 295 -11.30 -16.89 -9.33
CA ARG A 295 -12.27 -17.98 -9.17
C ARG A 295 -13.02 -18.27 -10.46
N ARG A 296 -13.42 -17.24 -11.19
CA ARG A 296 -14.17 -17.43 -12.44
C ARG A 296 -13.33 -18.08 -13.54
N ILE A 297 -12.05 -17.70 -13.66
CA ILE A 297 -11.13 -18.37 -14.59
C ILE A 297 -10.89 -19.82 -14.14
N LEU A 298 -10.72 -20.05 -12.83
CA LEU A 298 -10.58 -21.39 -12.26
C LEU A 298 -11.80 -22.28 -12.60
N GLU A 299 -13.02 -21.78 -12.46
CA GLU A 299 -14.25 -22.47 -12.84
C GLU A 299 -14.24 -22.86 -14.33
N ILE A 300 -13.81 -21.96 -15.22
CA ILE A 300 -13.67 -22.26 -16.66
C ILE A 300 -12.67 -23.41 -16.88
N TYR A 301 -11.53 -23.39 -16.20
CA TYR A 301 -10.53 -24.45 -16.27
C TYR A 301 -11.05 -25.81 -15.74
N GLN A 302 -11.92 -25.78 -14.74
CA GLN A 302 -12.47 -26.99 -14.14
C GLN A 302 -13.59 -27.59 -14.97
N GLN A 303 -14.49 -26.77 -15.51
CA GLN A 303 -15.73 -27.19 -16.16
C GLN A 303 -15.56 -27.39 -17.67
N CYS A 304 -14.75 -26.57 -18.34
CA CYS A 304 -14.59 -26.65 -19.79
C CYS A 304 -13.51 -27.69 -20.15
N ARG A 305 -13.83 -28.57 -21.11
CA ARG A 305 -12.91 -29.62 -21.57
C ARG A 305 -12.57 -29.51 -23.06
N THR A 306 -13.35 -28.73 -23.81
CA THR A 306 -13.14 -28.49 -25.24
C THR A 306 -12.83 -27.03 -25.54
N ILE A 307 -12.14 -26.78 -26.65
CA ILE A 307 -11.75 -25.42 -27.10
C ILE A 307 -12.98 -24.52 -27.27
N ASN A 308 -14.07 -25.03 -27.84
CA ASN A 308 -15.30 -24.26 -28.06
C ASN A 308 -15.99 -23.87 -26.74
N GLU A 309 -15.98 -24.74 -25.73
CA GLU A 309 -16.54 -24.43 -24.40
C GLU A 309 -15.74 -23.34 -23.71
N ILE A 310 -14.41 -23.45 -23.77
CA ILE A 310 -13.49 -22.42 -23.23
C ILE A 310 -13.77 -21.09 -23.94
N GLU A 311 -13.81 -21.09 -25.28
CA GLU A 311 -14.03 -19.86 -26.04
C GLU A 311 -15.36 -19.19 -25.69
N LYS A 312 -16.44 -19.97 -25.57
CA LYS A 312 -17.75 -19.45 -25.19
C LYS A 312 -17.75 -18.89 -23.76
N ALA A 313 -17.19 -19.62 -22.80
CA ALA A 313 -17.14 -19.17 -21.41
C ALA A 313 -16.31 -17.87 -21.26
N PHE A 314 -15.23 -17.72 -22.03
CA PHE A 314 -14.45 -16.48 -22.07
C PHE A 314 -15.15 -15.35 -22.83
N GLN A 315 -16.05 -15.63 -23.79
CA GLN A 315 -16.89 -14.59 -24.40
C GLN A 315 -17.94 -14.08 -23.41
N ASP A 316 -18.60 -15.00 -22.69
CA ASP A 316 -19.60 -14.65 -21.67
C ASP A 316 -18.96 -13.82 -20.55
N LEU A 317 -17.79 -14.25 -20.06
CA LEU A 317 -17.00 -13.52 -19.06
C LEU A 317 -16.61 -12.11 -19.54
N ARG A 318 -16.21 -11.96 -20.81
CA ARG A 318 -15.89 -10.65 -21.38
C ARG A 318 -17.10 -9.72 -21.43
N ALA A 319 -18.24 -10.22 -21.90
CA ALA A 319 -19.46 -9.41 -21.98
C ALA A 319 -19.92 -8.89 -20.60
N GLU A 320 -19.85 -9.73 -19.58
CA GLU A 320 -20.15 -9.37 -18.19
C GLU A 320 -19.20 -8.28 -17.66
N LEU A 321 -17.90 -8.46 -17.88
CA LEU A 321 -16.87 -7.52 -17.46
C LEU A 321 -16.92 -6.19 -18.21
N ASP A 322 -17.20 -6.19 -19.51
CA ASP A 322 -17.33 -4.97 -20.33
C ASP A 322 -18.53 -4.13 -19.89
N GLU A 323 -19.65 -4.78 -19.49
CA GLU A 323 -20.80 -4.10 -18.93
C GLU A 323 -20.47 -3.45 -17.58
N SER A 324 -19.76 -4.17 -16.70
CA SER A 324 -19.34 -3.67 -15.39
C SER A 324 -18.33 -2.52 -15.51
N ILE A 325 -17.35 -2.66 -16.41
CA ILE A 325 -16.35 -1.65 -16.73
C ILE A 325 -17.02 -0.43 -17.34
N SER A 326 -17.90 -0.58 -18.32
CA SER A 326 -18.55 0.57 -18.97
C SER A 326 -19.43 1.35 -18.00
N LYS A 327 -20.19 0.66 -17.14
CA LYS A 327 -20.98 1.29 -16.07
C LYS A 327 -20.09 2.06 -15.09
N ARG A 328 -18.96 1.47 -14.66
CA ARG A 328 -18.00 2.13 -13.76
C ARG A 328 -17.23 3.24 -14.44
N LEU A 329 -16.74 3.08 -15.66
CA LEU A 329 -16.11 4.15 -16.44
C LEU A 329 -17.06 5.32 -16.63
N ASN A 330 -18.35 5.07 -16.89
CA ASN A 330 -19.33 6.14 -16.94
C ASN A 330 -19.58 6.78 -15.58
N LYS A 331 -19.58 6.00 -14.48
CA LYS A 331 -19.68 6.51 -13.11
C LYS A 331 -18.45 7.33 -12.71
N THR A 332 -17.24 6.83 -12.94
CA THR A 332 -15.97 7.52 -12.73
C THR A 332 -15.91 8.74 -13.62
N ARG A 333 -16.23 8.65 -14.92
CA ARG A 333 -16.31 9.81 -15.81
C ARG A 333 -17.36 10.81 -15.35
N ARG A 334 -18.45 10.38 -14.72
CA ARG A 334 -19.48 11.26 -14.14
C ARG A 334 -19.04 11.90 -12.82
N ILE A 335 -18.37 11.17 -11.93
CA ILE A 335 -17.73 11.69 -10.70
C ILE A 335 -16.62 12.68 -11.06
N LEU A 336 -15.79 12.31 -12.04
CA LEU A 336 -14.79 13.19 -12.61
C LEU A 336 -15.50 14.40 -13.24
N LEU A 337 -16.49 14.26 -14.13
CA LEU A 337 -17.19 15.40 -14.73
C LEU A 337 -18.01 16.26 -13.73
N GLU A 338 -18.51 15.69 -12.63
CA GLU A 338 -19.21 16.40 -11.55
C GLU A 338 -18.23 17.12 -10.60
N HIS A 339 -16.95 16.72 -10.57
CA HIS A 339 -15.85 17.37 -9.83
C HIS A 339 -14.78 18.03 -10.72
N PHE A 340 -14.98 18.04 -12.05
CA PHE A 340 -14.10 18.66 -13.02
C PHE A 340 -14.61 20.09 -13.26
N ASP A 341 -14.17 21.00 -12.41
CA ASP A 341 -13.84 22.33 -12.91
C ASP A 341 -12.49 22.26 -13.62
N GLU A 342 -12.32 23.12 -14.63
CA GLU A 342 -11.10 23.38 -15.40
C GLU A 342 -9.86 23.61 -14.49
N ASP A 343 -10.11 23.86 -13.21
CA ASP A 343 -9.15 24.04 -12.12
C ASP A 343 -8.56 22.76 -11.51
N VAL A 344 -9.04 21.53 -11.77
CA VAL A 344 -8.49 20.32 -11.10
C VAL A 344 -7.22 19.80 -11.76
N HIS A 345 -7.08 19.90 -13.09
CA HIS A 345 -5.82 19.60 -13.76
C HIS A 345 -4.75 20.67 -13.49
N ALA A 346 -5.18 21.93 -13.34
CA ALA A 346 -4.34 22.98 -12.81
C ALA A 346 -3.97 22.63 -11.37
N ARG A 347 -4.93 22.47 -10.44
CA ARG A 347 -4.71 22.17 -9.01
C ARG A 347 -3.99 20.87 -8.71
N LEU A 348 -4.01 19.81 -9.50
CA LEU A 348 -3.24 18.60 -9.19
C LEU A 348 -1.77 18.73 -9.61
N LYS A 349 -1.52 19.39 -10.75
CA LYS A 349 -0.16 19.69 -11.20
C LYS A 349 0.44 20.84 -10.39
N VAL A 350 -0.39 21.81 -10.04
CA VAL A 350 -0.16 22.92 -9.10
C VAL A 350 0.02 22.35 -7.70
N ASN A 351 -0.84 21.51 -7.13
CA ASN A 351 -0.61 20.90 -5.82
C ASN A 351 0.64 20.02 -5.79
N LEU A 352 1.06 19.37 -6.88
CA LEU A 352 2.33 18.65 -6.93
C LEU A 352 3.55 19.57 -7.10
N SER A 353 3.45 20.64 -7.90
CA SER A 353 4.50 21.65 -8.02
C SER A 353 4.60 22.46 -6.74
N ASP A 354 3.48 22.90 -6.19
CA ASP A 354 3.30 23.61 -4.94
C ASP A 354 3.69 22.72 -3.77
N ALA A 355 3.35 21.43 -3.74
CA ALA A 355 3.85 20.53 -2.69
C ALA A 355 5.36 20.32 -2.81
N ARG A 356 5.92 20.24 -4.02
CA ARG A 356 7.37 20.14 -4.23
C ARG A 356 8.09 21.44 -3.89
N GLU A 357 7.50 22.57 -4.24
CA GLU A 357 8.00 23.92 -3.94
C GLU A 357 7.85 24.20 -2.45
N GLN A 358 6.77 23.73 -1.80
CA GLN A 358 6.60 23.74 -0.35
C GLN A 358 7.61 22.82 0.33
N LEU A 359 7.89 21.62 -0.18
CA LEU A 359 8.91 20.73 0.37
C LEU A 359 10.32 21.32 0.20
N ASP A 360 10.63 21.91 -0.95
CA ASP A 360 11.87 22.63 -1.21
C ASP A 360 12.00 23.87 -0.31
N ARG A 361 10.88 24.59 -0.09
CA ARG A 361 10.80 25.75 0.80
C ARG A 361 10.98 25.36 2.27
N VAL A 362 10.32 24.31 2.75
CA VAL A 362 10.52 23.79 4.11
C VAL A 362 11.98 23.39 4.29
N GLY A 363 12.59 22.76 3.29
CA GLY A 363 14.02 22.47 3.27
C GLY A 363 14.89 23.73 3.41
N LYS A 364 14.59 24.78 2.64
CA LYS A 364 15.28 26.09 2.71
C LYS A 364 15.10 26.78 4.06
N MET A 365 13.89 26.77 4.63
CA MET A 365 13.62 27.34 5.95
C MET A 365 14.38 26.58 7.04
N PHE A 366 14.36 25.26 6.97
CA PHE A 366 15.12 24.40 7.88
C PHE A 366 16.64 24.64 7.77
N TRP A 367 17.16 24.82 6.56
CA TRP A 367 18.56 25.18 6.33
C TRP A 367 18.92 26.54 6.93
N LYS A 368 18.09 27.57 6.71
CA LYS A 368 18.28 28.89 7.31
C LYS A 368 18.26 28.84 8.84
N LEU A 369 17.33 28.08 9.43
CA LEU A 369 17.26 27.89 10.87
C LEU A 369 18.50 27.16 11.40
N THR A 370 18.97 26.14 10.69
CA THR A 370 20.18 25.39 11.06
C THR A 370 21.41 26.29 11.05
N ASN A 371 21.58 27.09 9.99
CA ASN A 371 22.63 28.11 9.88
C ASN A 371 22.60 29.11 11.05
N PHE A 372 21.41 29.53 11.48
CA PHE A 372 21.25 30.46 12.58
C PHE A 372 21.60 29.83 13.94
N ILE A 373 21.06 28.65 14.24
CA ILE A 373 21.23 27.99 15.55
C ILE A 373 22.64 27.44 15.74
N LEU A 374 23.25 26.89 14.70
CA LEU A 374 24.57 26.25 14.80
C LEU A 374 25.72 27.14 14.32
N LYS A 375 25.48 28.45 14.13
CA LYS A 375 26.47 29.40 13.59
C LYS A 375 27.84 29.32 14.28
N ASP A 376 27.84 29.17 15.60
CA ASP A 376 29.06 29.15 16.42
C ASP A 376 29.64 27.72 16.60
N ASN A 377 28.87 26.69 16.22
CA ASN A 377 29.19 25.28 16.48
C ASN A 377 29.45 24.47 15.20
N ALA A 378 29.27 25.06 14.02
CA ALA A 378 29.41 24.39 12.73
C ALA A 378 30.07 25.27 11.67
N LEU A 379 30.78 24.62 10.74
CA LEU A 379 31.31 25.25 9.52
C LEU A 379 30.42 24.87 8.34
N PHE A 380 29.81 25.86 7.72
CA PHE A 380 28.83 25.67 6.65
C PHE A 380 29.45 25.80 5.25
N GLU A 381 28.98 24.95 4.35
CA GLU A 381 29.22 25.03 2.92
C GLU A 381 27.86 25.10 2.18
N ASP A 382 27.35 26.32 2.03
CA ASP A 382 26.01 26.57 1.48
C ASP A 382 25.83 26.05 0.05
N SER A 383 26.89 26.04 -0.77
CA SER A 383 26.85 25.49 -2.14
C SER A 383 26.61 23.99 -2.18
N ALA A 384 27.03 23.27 -1.14
CA ALA A 384 26.86 21.82 -1.01
C ALA A 384 25.68 21.43 -0.10
N LEU A 385 24.99 22.40 0.52
CA LEU A 385 24.01 22.19 1.59
C LEU A 385 24.53 21.21 2.67
N SER A 386 25.80 21.39 3.02
CA SER A 386 26.50 20.57 4.00
C SER A 386 27.18 21.43 5.06
N PHE A 387 27.42 20.86 6.22
CA PHE A 387 28.17 21.50 7.29
C PHE A 387 28.94 20.50 8.12
N LYS A 388 30.07 20.93 8.67
CA LYS A 388 30.85 20.15 9.64
C LYS A 388 30.52 20.63 11.05
N LEU A 389 29.94 19.75 11.87
CA LEU A 389 29.69 20.03 13.27
C LEU A 389 31.00 19.91 14.06
N LEU A 390 31.37 20.99 14.77
CA LEU A 390 32.63 21.09 15.52
C LEU A 390 32.48 20.80 17.01
N HIS A 391 31.28 20.99 17.56
CA HIS A 391 31.01 20.84 18.98
C HIS A 391 29.69 20.14 19.25
N TYR A 392 29.70 19.32 20.29
CA TYR A 392 28.59 18.49 20.76
C TYR A 392 27.47 19.30 21.43
N PRO A 393 26.28 19.44 20.82
CA PRO A 393 25.20 20.21 21.43
C PRO A 393 24.37 19.38 22.43
N ALA A 394 24.34 18.04 22.33
CA ALA A 394 23.55 17.17 23.22
C ALA A 394 24.01 15.68 23.20
N PRO A 395 23.80 14.89 24.28
CA PRO A 395 24.21 13.49 24.51
C PRO A 395 23.92 12.42 23.45
N ASP A 396 23.19 12.73 22.37
CA ASP A 396 22.85 11.80 21.30
C ASP A 396 23.29 12.29 19.89
N ILE A 397 24.14 13.34 19.81
CA ILE A 397 24.47 14.02 18.54
C ILE A 397 25.97 13.93 18.22
N LEU A 398 26.37 13.05 17.30
CA LEU A 398 27.77 12.84 16.98
C LEU A 398 28.41 14.00 16.19
N GLU A 399 29.72 14.21 16.38
CA GLU A 399 30.50 15.13 15.54
C GLU A 399 30.73 14.52 14.14
N GLY A 400 30.68 15.34 13.10
CA GLY A 400 30.89 14.89 11.73
C GLY A 400 30.38 15.85 10.67
N THR A 401 30.46 15.40 9.42
CA THR A 401 29.90 16.12 8.27
C THR A 401 28.43 15.73 8.10
N TYR A 402 27.56 16.73 8.11
CA TYR A 402 26.12 16.62 7.92
C TYR A 402 25.75 17.16 6.55
N HIS A 403 24.89 16.46 5.82
CA HIS A 403 24.43 16.89 4.50
C HIS A 403 22.92 16.78 4.35
N MET A 404 22.29 17.78 3.74
CA MET A 404 20.87 17.72 3.36
C MET A 404 20.66 16.73 2.21
N VAL A 405 19.44 16.21 2.09
CA VAL A 405 19.05 15.39 0.92
C VAL A 405 19.07 16.27 -0.34
N SER A 406 20.02 16.05 -1.23
CA SER A 406 20.02 16.60 -2.59
C SER A 406 19.67 15.48 -3.59
N LYS A 407 18.91 15.81 -4.64
CA LYS A 407 18.60 14.87 -5.73
C LYS A 407 19.82 14.59 -6.63
N GLU A 408 20.85 15.44 -6.55
CA GLU A 408 21.97 15.46 -7.50
C GLU A 408 23.21 14.75 -6.96
N ASN A 409 23.37 14.65 -5.64
CA ASN A 409 24.59 14.09 -5.02
C ASN A 409 24.31 12.74 -4.33
N PRO A 410 25.11 11.70 -4.59
CA PRO A 410 25.01 10.42 -3.90
C PRO A 410 25.44 10.54 -2.42
N ASN A 411 24.85 9.72 -1.54
CA ASN A 411 25.27 9.61 -0.15
C ASN A 411 26.72 9.11 -0.07
N VAL A 412 27.58 9.86 0.60
CA VAL A 412 28.98 9.49 0.83
C VAL A 412 29.10 8.68 2.13
N PRO A 413 29.79 7.53 2.16
CA PRO A 413 29.99 6.75 3.38
C PRO A 413 30.75 7.54 4.46
N GLY A 414 30.20 7.62 5.68
CA GLY A 414 30.81 8.33 6.82
C GLY A 414 30.24 9.72 7.09
N GLU A 415 29.31 10.20 6.26
CA GLU A 415 28.58 11.46 6.46
C GLU A 415 27.17 11.21 7.03
N PHE A 416 26.70 12.10 7.89
CA PHE A 416 25.38 12.02 8.51
C PHE A 416 24.33 12.66 7.61
N LEU A 417 23.27 11.91 7.32
CA LEU A 417 22.15 12.42 6.55
C LEU A 417 21.27 13.33 7.42
N TYR A 418 21.29 14.63 7.12
CA TYR A 418 20.60 15.65 7.88
C TYR A 418 19.16 15.83 7.39
N ARG A 419 18.20 15.58 8.28
CA ARG A 419 16.76 15.64 8.04
C ARG A 419 16.06 16.26 9.26
N LEU A 420 14.83 16.72 9.08
CA LEU A 420 13.99 17.26 10.18
C LEU A 420 13.84 16.27 11.34
N SER A 421 13.72 14.98 11.05
CA SER A 421 13.57 13.89 12.04
C SER A 421 14.90 13.36 12.59
N HIS A 422 16.04 13.96 12.21
CA HIS A 422 17.33 13.59 12.79
C HIS A 422 17.43 14.23 14.20
N PRO A 423 18.04 13.60 15.22
CA PRO A 423 18.18 14.17 16.56
C PRO A 423 18.75 15.60 16.59
N LEU A 424 19.79 15.88 15.79
CA LEU A 424 20.30 17.24 15.59
C LEU A 424 19.28 18.19 14.95
N GLY A 425 18.47 17.72 14.01
CA GLY A 425 17.40 18.51 13.37
C GLY A 425 16.29 18.85 14.36
N GLU A 426 15.86 17.89 15.18
CA GLU A 426 14.90 18.11 16.26
C GLU A 426 15.45 19.09 17.29
N TYR A 427 16.73 18.96 17.68
CA TYR A 427 17.41 19.91 18.56
C TYR A 427 17.39 21.34 17.99
N VAL A 428 17.73 21.52 16.71
CA VAL A 428 17.71 22.83 16.05
C VAL A 428 16.31 23.44 16.07
N ILE A 429 15.27 22.64 15.78
CA ILE A 429 13.87 23.09 15.78
C ILE A 429 13.41 23.46 17.19
N GLN A 430 13.67 22.61 18.19
CA GLN A 430 13.27 22.85 19.57
C GLN A 430 13.97 24.08 20.16
N THR A 431 15.28 24.21 19.91
CA THR A 431 16.06 25.36 20.35
C THR A 431 15.52 26.63 19.70
N GLY A 432 15.29 26.62 18.38
CA GLY A 432 14.73 27.75 17.65
C GLY A 432 13.36 28.19 18.16
N LYS A 433 12.48 27.25 18.53
CA LYS A 433 11.16 27.55 19.11
C LYS A 433 11.24 28.23 20.50
N GLN A 434 12.33 28.03 21.23
CA GLN A 434 12.51 28.57 22.58
C GLN A 434 13.17 29.95 22.61
N ILE A 435 13.72 30.42 21.48
CA ILE A 435 14.37 31.73 21.41
C ILE A 435 13.31 32.84 21.54
N PRO A 436 13.43 33.73 22.54
CA PRO A 436 12.51 34.85 22.68
C PRO A 436 12.70 35.83 21.53
N VAL A 437 11.60 36.23 20.89
CA VAL A 437 11.60 37.19 19.79
C VAL A 437 11.17 38.56 20.31
N SER A 438 12.04 39.56 20.18
CA SER A 438 11.74 40.96 20.55
C SER A 438 11.05 41.72 19.43
N SER A 439 10.29 42.76 19.77
CA SER A 439 9.70 43.67 18.79
C SER A 439 10.76 44.50 18.07
N ALA A 440 10.76 44.46 16.74
CA ALA A 440 11.74 45.15 15.91
C ALA A 440 11.09 45.73 14.63
N SER A 441 11.79 46.67 13.99
CA SER A 441 11.46 47.08 12.62
C SER A 441 12.15 46.14 11.64
N VAL A 442 11.44 45.67 10.62
CA VAL A 442 11.93 44.73 9.63
C VAL A 442 11.70 45.29 8.23
N ASP A 443 12.80 45.51 7.50
CA ASP A 443 12.77 45.92 6.10
C ASP A 443 12.83 44.68 5.20
N PHE A 444 11.73 44.37 4.52
CA PHE A 444 11.66 43.31 3.53
C PHE A 444 12.17 43.79 2.17
N LEU A 445 13.20 43.13 1.64
CA LEU A 445 13.86 43.47 0.38
C LEU A 445 13.22 42.70 -0.78
N ILE A 446 12.49 43.39 -1.66
CA ILE A 446 11.83 42.72 -2.81
C ILE A 446 12.83 42.43 -3.95
N SER A 447 13.81 43.31 -4.13
CA SER A 447 14.73 43.31 -5.29
C SER A 447 15.73 42.15 -5.34
N GLN A 448 15.89 41.39 -4.25
CA GLN A 448 16.81 40.25 -4.15
C GLN A 448 16.11 38.88 -4.21
N HIS A 449 14.80 38.83 -4.51
CA HIS A 449 14.06 37.57 -4.59
C HIS A 449 14.13 36.98 -6.02
N PRO A 450 14.41 35.67 -6.17
CA PRO A 450 14.59 35.03 -7.49
C PRO A 450 13.31 34.93 -8.33
N VAL A 451 12.13 35.08 -7.70
CA VAL A 451 10.81 35.04 -8.34
C VAL A 451 10.03 36.29 -7.99
N LYS A 452 9.41 36.94 -8.98
CA LYS A 452 8.59 38.13 -8.78
C LYS A 452 7.28 37.77 -8.05
N ILE A 453 7.10 38.24 -6.82
CA ILE A 453 5.86 38.05 -6.06
C ILE A 453 4.99 39.29 -6.26
N SER A 454 4.09 39.26 -7.25
CA SER A 454 3.27 40.41 -7.66
C SER A 454 2.52 41.09 -6.51
N VAL A 455 2.03 40.30 -5.55
CA VAL A 455 1.29 40.79 -4.37
C VAL A 455 2.18 41.63 -3.43
N ILE A 456 3.46 41.28 -3.28
CA ILE A 456 4.39 42.04 -2.43
C ILE A 456 4.88 43.30 -3.16
N GLU A 457 4.98 43.28 -4.49
CA GLU A 457 5.37 44.48 -5.25
C GLU A 457 4.37 45.64 -5.07
N GLU A 458 3.08 45.36 -4.89
CA GLU A 458 2.06 46.36 -4.57
C GLU A 458 2.23 46.99 -3.18
N LEU A 459 3.04 46.37 -2.32
CA LEU A 459 3.41 46.88 -1.00
C LEU A 459 4.70 47.70 -1.04
N LYS A 460 5.37 47.84 -2.18
CA LYS A 460 6.62 48.60 -2.28
C LYS A 460 6.44 50.04 -1.78
N GLY A 461 7.25 50.44 -0.80
CA GLY A 461 7.19 51.74 -0.15
C GLY A 461 6.09 51.87 0.92
N LYS A 462 5.35 50.80 1.23
CA LYS A 462 4.39 50.76 2.34
C LYS A 462 5.04 50.19 3.60
N SER A 463 4.51 50.61 4.73
CA SER A 463 4.89 50.14 6.05
C SER A 463 3.68 50.06 6.97
N GLY A 464 3.84 49.32 8.06
CA GLY A 464 2.79 49.09 9.03
C GLY A 464 3.23 48.19 10.17
N TRP A 465 2.26 47.66 10.89
CA TRP A 465 2.46 46.77 12.02
C TRP A 465 1.82 45.41 11.76
N LEU A 466 2.43 44.36 12.33
CA LEU A 466 1.98 42.99 12.17
C LEU A 466 2.21 42.20 13.47
N ILE A 467 1.24 41.37 13.81
CA ILE A 467 1.30 40.40 14.91
C ILE A 467 1.19 38.98 14.34
N LEU A 468 1.98 38.06 14.89
CA LEU A 468 1.86 36.63 14.66
C LEU A 468 1.42 35.92 15.95
N GLN A 469 0.38 35.09 15.84
CA GLN A 469 -0.10 34.22 16.91
C GLN A 469 0.02 32.74 16.52
N HIS A 470 0.37 31.91 17.49
CA HIS A 470 0.32 30.45 17.37
C HIS A 470 -0.93 29.95 18.07
N LEU A 471 -1.88 29.46 17.27
CA LEU A 471 -3.13 28.87 17.73
C LEU A 471 -3.01 27.35 17.69
N ILE A 472 -3.25 26.69 18.81
CA ILE A 472 -3.36 25.23 18.91
C ILE A 472 -4.82 24.91 19.21
N ILE A 473 -5.41 24.06 18.37
CA ILE A 473 -6.74 23.51 18.54
C ILE A 473 -6.59 22.00 18.76
N ASP A 474 -6.69 21.57 20.01
CA ASP A 474 -6.75 20.15 20.35
C ASP A 474 -8.20 19.68 20.22
N SER A 475 -8.50 19.00 19.11
CA SER A 475 -9.83 18.50 18.75
C SER A 475 -9.79 16.99 18.40
N PHE A 476 -10.29 16.59 17.22
CA PHE A 476 -10.13 15.23 16.69
C PHE A 476 -8.66 14.95 16.36
N ASP A 477 -8.05 15.87 15.62
CA ASP A 477 -6.61 15.96 15.41
C ASP A 477 -6.10 17.24 16.10
N ARG A 478 -4.81 17.23 16.47
CA ARG A 478 -4.14 18.44 16.94
C ARG A 478 -3.82 19.32 15.72
N GLU A 479 -4.51 20.44 15.61
CA GLU A 479 -4.28 21.42 14.56
C GLU A 479 -3.47 22.58 15.12
N GLU A 480 -2.42 22.99 14.42
CA GLU A 480 -1.62 24.15 14.76
C GLU A 480 -1.67 25.17 13.62
N TYR A 481 -1.99 26.41 13.95
CA TYR A 481 -2.10 27.51 13.01
C TYR A 481 -1.17 28.66 13.41
N LEU A 482 -0.54 29.26 12.41
CA LEU A 482 0.19 30.51 12.53
C LEU A 482 -0.67 31.62 11.93
N LEU A 483 -1.25 32.47 12.76
CA LEU A 483 -2.22 33.49 12.36
C LEU A 483 -1.58 34.87 12.36
N PHE A 484 -1.57 35.51 11.19
CA PHE A 484 -1.15 36.88 11.03
C PHE A 484 -2.33 37.83 11.12
N SER A 485 -2.10 38.98 11.77
CA SER A 485 -2.96 40.15 11.68
C SER A 485 -2.08 41.37 11.48
N SER A 486 -2.48 42.27 10.59
CA SER A 486 -1.65 43.41 10.23
C SER A 486 -2.48 44.66 9.98
N ILE A 487 -1.81 45.80 10.07
CA ILE A 487 -2.36 47.10 9.75
C ILE A 487 -1.29 47.95 9.07
N ASP A 488 -1.59 48.52 7.91
CA ASP A 488 -0.72 49.50 7.26
C ASP A 488 -0.86 50.89 7.91
N ASN A 489 0.05 51.81 7.59
CA ASN A 489 -0.01 53.18 8.10
C ASN A 489 -1.26 53.97 7.64
N ASN A 490 -1.99 53.47 6.65
CA ASN A 490 -3.26 54.05 6.19
C ASN A 490 -4.49 53.43 6.89
N GLY A 491 -4.28 52.46 7.79
CA GLY A 491 -5.33 51.78 8.54
C GLY A 491 -5.99 50.59 7.83
N ASN A 492 -5.45 50.14 6.69
CA ASN A 492 -5.91 48.96 5.97
C ASN A 492 -5.25 47.69 6.53
N ALA A 493 -6.01 46.59 6.59
CA ALA A 493 -5.46 45.29 6.96
C ALA A 493 -4.90 44.55 5.73
N LEU A 494 -3.75 43.89 5.87
CA LEU A 494 -3.30 42.89 4.89
C LEU A 494 -3.91 41.54 5.23
N ASP A 495 -4.25 40.76 4.20
CA ASP A 495 -4.70 39.39 4.35
C ASP A 495 -3.58 38.45 4.82
N GLN A 496 -3.98 37.29 5.34
CA GLN A 496 -3.08 36.26 5.86
C GLN A 496 -2.00 35.83 4.84
N GLU A 497 -2.39 35.62 3.57
CA GLU A 497 -1.51 35.10 2.53
C GLU A 497 -0.42 36.12 2.18
N THR A 498 -0.79 37.39 2.07
CA THR A 498 0.16 38.49 1.87
C THR A 498 1.16 38.59 3.03
N CYS A 499 0.69 38.45 4.26
CA CYS A 499 1.56 38.44 5.44
C CYS A 499 2.56 37.27 5.41
N GLU A 500 2.11 36.05 5.10
CA GLU A 500 2.99 34.88 4.96
C GLU A 500 4.06 35.09 3.89
N LYS A 501 3.64 35.62 2.74
CA LYS A 501 4.52 35.90 1.60
C LYS A 501 5.62 36.91 1.94
N LEU A 502 5.39 37.89 2.82
CA LEU A 502 6.45 38.80 3.29
C LEU A 502 7.64 38.03 3.89
N PHE A 503 7.38 36.99 4.68
CA PHE A 503 8.42 36.17 5.31
C PHE A 503 9.16 35.23 4.33
N HIS A 504 8.79 35.24 3.05
CA HIS A 504 9.57 34.57 2.00
C HIS A 504 10.69 35.47 1.47
N CYS A 505 10.53 36.79 1.60
CA CYS A 505 11.55 37.76 1.20
C CYS A 505 12.72 37.73 2.17
N ASN A 506 13.91 38.09 1.67
CA ASN A 506 15.01 38.42 2.55
C ASN A 506 14.69 39.74 3.27
N ALA A 507 15.12 39.85 4.52
CA ALA A 507 14.83 41.03 5.32
C ALA A 507 16.04 41.46 6.16
N VAL A 508 16.08 42.76 6.47
CA VAL A 508 17.06 43.35 7.38
C VAL A 508 16.30 43.84 8.61
N MET A 509 16.72 43.34 9.77
CA MET A 509 16.21 43.82 11.05
C MET A 509 16.90 45.13 11.41
N GLN A 510 16.13 46.16 11.73
CA GLN A 510 16.62 47.42 12.31
C GLN A 510 16.47 47.40 13.84
N GLU A 511 16.73 48.54 14.49
CA GLU A 511 16.68 48.68 15.95
C GLU A 511 15.30 48.36 16.55
N HIS A 512 15.31 48.08 17.85
CA HIS A 512 14.11 47.78 18.64
C HIS A 512 13.11 48.92 18.57
N VAL A 513 11.85 48.60 18.27
CA VAL A 513 10.78 49.61 18.17
C VAL A 513 9.81 49.46 19.33
N ILE A 514 9.36 50.59 19.87
CA ILE A 514 8.27 50.64 20.84
C ILE A 514 6.95 50.68 20.07
N ILE A 515 6.06 49.71 20.35
CA ILE A 515 4.75 49.63 19.72
C ILE A 515 3.84 50.67 20.39
N PRO A 516 3.19 51.57 19.63
CA PRO A 516 2.19 52.47 20.19
C PRO A 516 1.01 51.70 20.79
N HIS A 517 0.57 52.07 21.99
CA HIS A 517 -0.49 51.36 22.73
C HIS A 517 -1.80 51.21 21.92
N GLU A 518 -2.20 52.24 21.19
CA GLU A 518 -3.41 52.22 20.34
C GLU A 518 -3.32 51.18 19.21
N ILE A 519 -2.12 50.99 18.65
CA ILE A 519 -1.87 50.01 17.59
C ILE A 519 -1.82 48.60 18.18
N GLU A 520 -1.21 48.44 19.36
CA GLU A 520 -1.16 47.16 20.07
C GLU A 520 -2.56 46.65 20.41
N GLU A 521 -3.43 47.49 21.01
CA GLU A 521 -4.81 47.11 21.32
C GLU A 521 -5.61 46.73 20.07
N ARG A 522 -5.45 47.50 18.98
CA ARG A 522 -6.14 47.23 17.72
C ARG A 522 -5.70 45.91 17.11
N LEU A 523 -4.39 45.64 17.04
CA LEU A 523 -3.85 44.38 16.51
C LEU A 523 -4.28 43.17 17.34
N LEU A 524 -4.28 43.29 18.68
CA LEU A 524 -4.76 42.21 19.55
C LEU A 524 -6.25 41.91 19.35
N SER A 525 -7.06 42.95 19.13
CA SER A 525 -8.50 42.81 18.84
C SER A 525 -8.74 42.11 17.50
N ASP A 526 -8.01 42.51 16.45
CA ASP A 526 -8.13 41.87 15.13
C ASP A 526 -7.60 40.43 15.15
N ALA A 527 -6.54 40.15 15.91
CA ALA A 527 -5.99 38.81 16.09
C ALA A 527 -6.94 37.88 16.88
N ASP A 528 -7.64 38.38 17.90
CA ASP A 528 -8.69 37.63 18.61
C ASP A 528 -9.88 37.30 17.69
N ARG A 529 -10.29 38.24 16.83
CA ARG A 529 -11.31 37.98 15.79
C ARG A 529 -10.87 36.91 14.80
N HIS A 530 -9.64 36.98 14.29
CA HIS A 530 -9.07 35.96 13.42
C HIS A 530 -9.00 34.59 14.11
N THR A 531 -8.56 34.55 15.36
CA THR A 531 -8.51 33.32 16.17
C THR A 531 -9.90 32.68 16.29
N LYS A 532 -10.92 33.46 16.69
CA LYS A 532 -12.30 32.98 16.80
C LYS A 532 -12.87 32.48 15.47
N ALA A 533 -12.59 33.20 14.38
CA ALA A 533 -13.02 32.80 13.05
C ALA A 533 -12.38 31.46 12.61
N THR A 534 -11.10 31.27 12.86
CA THR A 534 -10.38 30.02 12.55
C THR A 534 -10.90 28.85 13.39
N ILE A 535 -11.15 29.06 14.69
CA ILE A 535 -11.76 28.04 15.56
C ILE A 535 -13.11 27.59 15.01
N ASN A 536 -13.99 28.55 14.65
CA ASN A 536 -15.30 28.22 14.09
C ASN A 536 -15.20 27.43 12.78
N LYS A 537 -14.29 27.81 11.87
CA LYS A 537 -14.05 27.07 10.62
C LYS A 537 -13.56 25.64 10.87
N SER A 538 -12.64 25.46 11.82
CA SER A 538 -12.14 24.12 12.20
C SER A 538 -13.28 23.26 12.76
N LEU A 539 -14.14 23.83 13.63
CA LEU A 539 -15.31 23.14 14.16
C LEU A 539 -16.32 22.76 13.07
N GLU A 540 -16.61 23.65 12.12
CA GLU A 540 -17.50 23.36 10.99
C GLU A 540 -16.96 22.22 10.12
N ARG A 541 -15.65 22.24 9.80
CA ARG A 541 -14.99 21.17 9.03
C ARG A 541 -15.05 19.83 9.75
N ASN A 542 -14.75 19.81 11.05
CA ASN A 542 -14.80 18.60 11.87
C ASN A 542 -16.22 18.03 11.94
N ASN A 543 -17.24 18.89 12.05
CA ASN A 543 -18.64 18.46 12.00
C ASN A 543 -19.02 17.86 10.62
N MET A 544 -18.52 18.42 9.52
CA MET A 544 -18.75 17.87 8.17
C MET A 544 -18.14 16.48 8.02
N HIS A 545 -16.85 16.31 8.31
CA HIS A 545 -16.19 15.00 8.25
C HIS A 545 -16.86 13.96 9.16
N PHE A 546 -17.35 14.39 10.31
CA PHE A 546 -18.12 13.54 11.19
C PHE A 546 -19.43 13.05 10.56
N ASN A 547 -20.21 13.96 9.97
CA ASN A 547 -21.47 13.61 9.32
C ASN A 547 -21.23 12.67 8.12
N GLU A 548 -20.18 12.90 7.33
CA GLU A 548 -19.77 12.03 6.23
C GLU A 548 -19.41 10.61 6.74
N ALA A 549 -18.60 10.51 7.79
CA ALA A 549 -18.23 9.23 8.37
C ALA A 549 -19.45 8.47 8.93
N ARG A 550 -20.41 9.20 9.51
CA ARG A 550 -21.68 8.62 9.99
C ARG A 550 -22.52 8.09 8.83
N GLU A 551 -22.69 8.88 7.78
CA GLU A 551 -23.47 8.50 6.60
C GLU A 551 -22.85 7.31 5.86
N GLN A 552 -21.52 7.25 5.77
CA GLN A 552 -20.81 6.10 5.22
C GLN A 552 -21.05 4.83 6.05
N LEU A 553 -21.03 4.95 7.39
CA LEU A 553 -21.31 3.81 8.27
C LEU A 553 -22.77 3.34 8.16
N GLU A 554 -23.72 4.28 8.07
CA GLU A 554 -25.15 3.98 7.84
C GLU A 554 -25.34 3.25 6.50
N LYS A 555 -24.76 3.75 5.40
CA LYS A 555 -24.82 3.09 4.08
C LYS A 555 -24.20 1.70 4.11
N TRP A 556 -23.02 1.56 4.72
CA TRP A 556 -22.34 0.27 4.86
C TRP A 556 -23.17 -0.74 5.67
N ALA A 557 -23.83 -0.27 6.73
CA ALA A 557 -24.74 -1.07 7.54
C ALA A 557 -25.95 -1.54 6.72
N ASP A 558 -26.61 -0.62 6.01
CA ASP A 558 -27.77 -0.92 5.16
C ASP A 558 -27.41 -1.93 4.06
N ASP A 559 -26.26 -1.76 3.40
CA ASP A 559 -25.79 -2.66 2.33
C ASP A 559 -25.55 -4.09 2.85
N LEU A 560 -24.94 -4.24 4.02
CA LEU A 560 -24.67 -5.54 4.63
C LEU A 560 -25.95 -6.26 5.07
N ILE A 561 -26.90 -5.52 5.68
CA ILE A 561 -28.20 -6.06 6.08
C ILE A 561 -28.97 -6.52 4.83
N LEU A 562 -29.03 -5.66 3.81
CA LEU A 562 -29.76 -5.94 2.56
C LEU A 562 -29.18 -7.16 1.83
N ALA A 563 -27.85 -7.30 1.79
CA ALA A 563 -27.20 -8.47 1.21
C ALA A 563 -27.56 -9.77 1.96
N ALA A 564 -27.52 -9.76 3.29
CA ALA A 564 -27.86 -10.92 4.11
C ALA A 564 -29.36 -11.27 4.04
N GLU A 565 -30.25 -10.27 3.98
CA GLU A 565 -31.69 -10.47 3.77
C GLU A 565 -32.00 -11.08 2.41
N LYS A 566 -31.31 -10.63 1.35
CA LYS A 566 -31.45 -11.17 0.00
C LYS A 566 -31.05 -12.64 -0.05
N GLU A 567 -29.89 -13.00 0.50
CA GLU A 567 -29.43 -14.40 0.53
C GLU A 567 -30.40 -15.30 1.33
N LEU A 568 -30.96 -14.77 2.42
CA LEU A 568 -32.01 -15.45 3.19
C LEU A 568 -33.30 -15.63 2.37
N GLY A 569 -33.65 -14.65 1.55
CA GLY A 569 -34.75 -14.70 0.58
C GLY A 569 -34.56 -15.84 -0.42
N ASP A 570 -33.43 -15.84 -1.13
CA ASP A 570 -33.09 -16.84 -2.15
C ASP A 570 -33.09 -18.27 -1.57
N THR A 571 -32.52 -18.43 -0.36
CA THR A 571 -32.51 -19.72 0.35
C THR A 571 -33.94 -20.20 0.66
N LYS A 572 -34.85 -19.30 1.05
CA LYS A 572 -36.27 -19.66 1.27
C LYS A 572 -36.96 -20.09 -0.02
N GLU A 573 -36.63 -19.46 -1.15
CA GLU A 573 -37.18 -19.84 -2.46
C GLU A 573 -36.70 -21.22 -2.90
N GLN A 574 -35.41 -21.51 -2.76
CA GLN A 574 -34.84 -22.83 -3.04
C GLN A 574 -35.50 -23.92 -2.17
N ILE A 575 -35.73 -23.67 -0.88
CA ILE A 575 -36.47 -24.60 0.00
C ILE A 575 -37.87 -24.87 -0.56
N LYS A 576 -38.58 -23.85 -1.05
CA LYS A 576 -39.92 -24.03 -1.65
C LYS A 576 -39.85 -24.87 -2.92
N LEU A 577 -38.86 -24.62 -3.78
CA LEU A 577 -38.65 -25.37 -5.03
C LEU A 577 -38.37 -26.85 -4.75
N PHE A 578 -37.40 -27.15 -3.89
CA PHE A 578 -37.06 -28.53 -3.54
C PHE A 578 -38.19 -29.25 -2.82
N ARG A 579 -38.96 -28.57 -1.95
CA ARG A 579 -40.19 -29.14 -1.36
C ARG A 579 -41.24 -29.50 -2.41
N ARG A 580 -41.36 -28.71 -3.48
CA ARG A 580 -42.29 -29.00 -4.59
C ARG A 580 -41.80 -30.22 -5.38
N GLN A 581 -40.50 -30.28 -5.69
CA GLN A 581 -39.89 -31.41 -6.40
C GLN A 581 -39.95 -32.72 -5.59
N ALA A 582 -39.70 -32.67 -4.28
CA ALA A 582 -39.83 -33.82 -3.39
C ALA A 582 -41.25 -34.43 -3.37
N ARG A 583 -42.29 -33.60 -3.57
CA ARG A 583 -43.69 -34.07 -3.68
C ARG A 583 -43.99 -34.69 -5.06
N GLN A 584 -43.21 -34.37 -6.07
CA GLN A 584 -43.37 -34.82 -7.46
C GLN A 584 -42.42 -35.97 -7.83
N ALA A 585 -41.47 -36.30 -6.95
CA ALA A 585 -40.52 -37.39 -7.16
C ALA A 585 -41.24 -38.74 -7.31
N THR A 586 -40.80 -39.53 -8.28
CA THR A 586 -41.40 -40.84 -8.60
C THR A 586 -40.62 -42.01 -8.01
N SER A 587 -39.41 -41.74 -7.49
CA SER A 587 -38.53 -42.72 -6.85
C SER A 587 -38.24 -42.34 -5.39
N ILE A 588 -38.11 -43.36 -4.52
CA ILE A 588 -37.71 -43.21 -3.12
C ILE A 588 -36.31 -42.58 -3.02
N GLN A 589 -35.41 -42.92 -3.96
CA GLN A 589 -34.05 -42.39 -4.00
C GLN A 589 -34.05 -40.88 -4.26
N GLU A 590 -34.79 -40.43 -5.29
CA GLU A 590 -34.94 -39.00 -5.61
C GLU A 590 -35.63 -38.24 -4.47
N GLN A 591 -36.63 -38.85 -3.82
CA GLN A 591 -37.30 -38.23 -2.69
C GLN A 591 -36.37 -38.02 -1.49
N HIS A 592 -35.48 -38.99 -1.23
CA HIS A 592 -34.45 -38.90 -0.18
C HIS A 592 -33.44 -37.79 -0.47
N GLU A 593 -32.89 -37.75 -1.69
CA GLU A 593 -31.95 -36.69 -2.12
C GLU A 593 -32.54 -35.29 -1.99
N MET A 594 -33.81 -35.12 -2.36
CA MET A 594 -34.50 -33.83 -2.22
C MET A 594 -34.76 -33.46 -0.74
N GLN A 595 -35.01 -34.44 0.14
CA GLN A 595 -35.14 -34.20 1.58
C GLN A 595 -33.82 -33.79 2.24
N GLU A 596 -32.70 -34.39 1.84
CA GLU A 596 -31.36 -33.99 2.30
C GLU A 596 -31.06 -32.53 1.90
N LYS A 597 -31.30 -32.17 0.63
CA LYS A 597 -31.15 -30.78 0.16
C LYS A 597 -32.01 -29.78 0.93
N ILE A 598 -33.25 -30.14 1.26
CA ILE A 598 -34.14 -29.30 2.09
C ILE A 598 -33.56 -29.12 3.50
N ARG A 599 -33.03 -30.19 4.11
CA ARG A 599 -32.43 -30.16 5.46
C ARG A 599 -31.23 -29.21 5.49
N ASP A 600 -30.36 -29.30 4.49
CA ASP A 600 -29.15 -28.47 4.40
C ASP A 600 -29.49 -27.00 4.19
N LEU A 601 -30.47 -26.70 3.33
CA LEU A 601 -30.97 -25.34 3.13
C LEU A 601 -31.69 -24.79 4.38
N GLU A 602 -32.36 -25.62 5.17
CA GLU A 602 -32.95 -25.20 6.45
C GLU A 602 -31.88 -24.85 7.50
N LEU A 603 -30.77 -25.58 7.54
CA LEU A 603 -29.61 -25.23 8.38
C LEU A 603 -28.96 -23.92 7.89
N LYS A 604 -28.76 -23.77 6.57
CA LYS A 604 -28.26 -22.52 5.96
C LYS A 604 -29.15 -21.32 6.32
N LYS A 605 -30.47 -21.47 6.21
CA LYS A 605 -31.46 -20.44 6.60
C LYS A 605 -31.34 -20.03 8.07
N ARG A 606 -31.06 -20.97 9.00
CA ARG A 606 -30.86 -20.64 10.43
C ARG A 606 -29.56 -19.87 10.64
N ARG A 607 -28.46 -20.30 10.01
CA ARG A 607 -27.16 -19.61 10.07
C ARG A 607 -27.25 -18.19 9.50
N LEU A 608 -27.92 -18.01 8.36
CA LEU A 608 -28.12 -16.67 7.76
C LEU A 608 -28.93 -15.73 8.65
N ARG A 609 -29.95 -16.23 9.35
CA ARG A 609 -30.67 -15.42 10.35
C ARG A 609 -29.78 -14.99 11.50
N GLN A 610 -28.96 -15.90 12.03
CA GLN A 610 -28.03 -15.59 13.11
C GLN A 610 -26.98 -14.57 12.65
N ARG A 611 -26.46 -14.72 11.42
CA ARG A 611 -25.55 -13.76 10.79
C ARG A 611 -26.15 -12.37 10.66
N ILE A 612 -27.45 -12.23 10.35
CA ILE A 612 -28.14 -10.94 10.33
C ILE A 612 -28.07 -10.29 11.72
N PHE A 613 -28.43 -11.03 12.77
CA PHE A 613 -28.34 -10.52 14.15
C PHE A 613 -26.90 -10.15 14.56
N ASP A 614 -25.91 -11.00 14.22
CA ASP A 614 -24.50 -10.72 14.51
C ASP A 614 -23.98 -9.47 13.78
N VAL A 615 -24.48 -9.22 12.56
CA VAL A 615 -24.16 -8.01 11.78
C VAL A 615 -24.82 -6.79 12.40
N GLU A 616 -26.10 -6.88 12.78
CA GLU A 616 -26.82 -5.82 13.50
C GLU A 616 -26.13 -5.43 14.81
N ASP A 617 -25.72 -6.42 15.62
CA ASP A 617 -25.02 -6.21 16.89
C ASP A 617 -23.66 -5.53 16.66
N LYS A 618 -22.90 -5.94 15.64
CA LYS A 618 -21.63 -5.29 15.26
C LYS A 618 -21.82 -3.85 14.80
N ILE A 619 -22.92 -3.55 14.10
CA ILE A 619 -23.25 -2.20 13.65
C ILE A 619 -23.58 -1.33 14.87
N ILE A 620 -24.40 -1.82 15.80
CA ILE A 620 -24.74 -1.13 17.05
C ILE A 620 -23.46 -0.84 17.85
N GLU A 621 -22.59 -1.82 18.02
CA GLU A 621 -21.33 -1.64 18.76
C GLU A 621 -20.42 -0.58 18.10
N LYS A 622 -20.30 -0.59 16.76
CA LYS A 622 -19.54 0.44 16.03
C LYS A 622 -20.17 1.83 16.16
N ARG A 623 -21.50 1.92 16.11
CA ARG A 623 -22.25 3.17 16.29
C ARG A 623 -22.03 3.75 17.69
N ASP A 624 -22.13 2.91 18.72
CA ASP A 624 -21.93 3.33 20.10
C ASP A 624 -20.47 3.73 20.38
N LYS A 625 -19.50 3.07 19.73
CA LYS A 625 -18.09 3.50 19.76
C LYS A 625 -17.91 4.88 19.14
N LEU A 626 -18.57 5.18 18.02
CA LEU A 626 -18.53 6.51 17.42
C LEU A 626 -19.19 7.55 18.33
N ILE A 627 -20.35 7.25 18.93
CA ILE A 627 -21.04 8.18 19.84
C ILE A 627 -20.18 8.48 21.08
N ASN A 628 -19.62 7.44 21.72
CA ASN A 628 -18.74 7.62 22.87
C ASN A 628 -17.45 8.36 22.52
N ALA A 629 -16.93 8.17 21.30
CA ALA A 629 -15.81 8.94 20.81
C ALA A 629 -16.18 10.44 20.68
N ILE A 630 -17.39 10.79 20.24
CA ILE A 630 -17.87 12.19 20.14
C ILE A 630 -17.95 12.84 21.52
N GLU A 631 -18.59 12.19 22.50
CA GLU A 631 -18.79 12.78 23.84
C GLU A 631 -17.45 13.09 24.52
N LYS A 632 -16.45 12.23 24.34
CA LYS A 632 -15.09 12.48 24.83
C LYS A 632 -14.35 13.57 24.03
N ARG A 633 -14.72 13.79 22.75
CA ARG A 633 -14.07 14.72 21.81
C ARG A 633 -14.65 16.15 21.83
N MET A 634 -15.81 16.40 22.43
CA MET A 634 -16.40 17.75 22.51
C MET A 634 -15.69 18.70 23.51
N LEU A 635 -14.81 18.17 24.37
CA LEU A 635 -13.95 18.95 25.27
C LEU A 635 -12.75 19.54 24.50
N HIS A 636 -13.00 20.44 23.55
CA HIS A 636 -11.94 21.12 22.81
C HIS A 636 -11.11 21.99 23.76
N ARG A 637 -9.78 21.86 23.69
CA ARG A 637 -8.84 22.78 24.35
C ARG A 637 -8.23 23.66 23.28
N THR A 638 -8.47 24.95 23.37
CA THR A 638 -7.81 25.94 22.50
C THR A 638 -6.79 26.71 23.31
N SER A 639 -5.62 26.93 22.73
CA SER A 639 -4.61 27.83 23.29
C SER A 639 -4.09 28.72 22.18
N SER A 640 -3.98 30.02 22.46
CA SER A 640 -3.42 31.01 21.53
C SER A 640 -2.32 31.77 22.24
N ASN A 641 -1.10 31.71 21.68
CA ASN A 641 0.07 32.37 22.21
C ASN A 641 0.59 33.39 21.20
N LYS A 642 0.90 34.59 21.66
CA LYS A 642 1.59 35.61 20.84
C LYS A 642 3.03 35.18 20.59
N VAL A 643 3.44 35.13 19.32
CA VAL A 643 4.82 34.81 18.93
C VAL A 643 5.67 36.08 18.89
N PHE A 644 5.27 37.08 18.10
CA PHE A 644 5.93 38.38 18.02
C PHE A 644 5.01 39.49 17.50
N MET A 645 5.45 40.73 17.64
CA MET A 645 4.93 41.90 16.94
C MET A 645 6.08 42.68 16.32
N ILE A 646 5.93 43.08 15.06
CA ILE A 646 6.95 43.83 14.32
C ILE A 646 6.35 45.03 13.61
N HIS A 647 7.19 46.04 13.39
CA HIS A 647 6.94 47.06 12.39
C HIS A 647 7.54 46.56 11.08
N TRP A 648 6.73 46.42 10.03
CA TRP A 648 7.19 45.95 8.73
C TRP A 648 7.30 47.14 7.76
N ASN A 649 8.31 47.08 6.90
CA ASN A 649 8.51 48.02 5.81
C ASN A 649 8.96 47.25 4.56
N VAL A 650 8.51 47.66 3.39
CA VAL A 650 8.80 46.96 2.13
C VAL A 650 9.61 47.87 1.21
N ALA A 651 10.88 47.51 1.00
CA ALA A 651 11.88 48.31 0.28
C ALA A 651 12.10 47.86 -1.18
#